data_AF-A0A139I1A0-F1
#
_entry.id   AF-A0A139I1A0-F1
#
_cell.length_a   1.000
_cell.length_b   1.000
_cell.length_c   1.000
_cell.angle_alpha   90.00
_cell.angle_beta   90.00
_cell.angle_gamma   90.00
#
_symmetry.space_group_name_H-M   'P 1'
#
loop_
_entity.id
_entity.type
_entity.pdbx_description
1 polymer ?
#
loop_
_entity_poly.entity_id
_entity_poly.type
_entity_poly.pdbx_seq_one_letter_code
_entity_poly.pdbx_strand_id
1 'polypeptide(L)'
;MSTLSIDHRRQWRNGAPVAISLTMDNMGEAADLDRGLWPADKPIGKHYSVLQVLPRMLEILARYSVQATYFVEAWNFSIYPQAIAEQIAKAGHEIAWHAWRHEAWSKLKDAEVERSNAERSFGQEGLEGFVAKGAPGEGISSIYRGFRPPGGIIHGQRTLRLCKEFGIQYISPAGQDAAVVSVDETQHSTMTILPFRWSTVDAYYYMESFGKLREIKGQLPSAPQTAKTLKESYIKQIDEAIATGGYMSILFHPFLNNSEERLQAFEDVVKYLSIKSRSGDIWLASPQLTTHSKRYNHGSFSAFKNQLSYRGFEDCHLCQILPTEMATSHANNSKIHANGIPFQETLVNGGEGAPSRCAPLPAAIPPMKDLTTDNITENVIILNNLCSNPRTRFIFERLVHHLHDFARETQLTSEEWMLGIDFLTAVGKISDDLRAEMILLSDTLGLSLLIDAISHPRIGKATEGTVLGPYHTHDAPVTDNGYVLHEDEGAERLFVLCNIKDTEGNAISDVQCDVWEGDSHGFYDVQNPNREHPDGRAVLRSDANGEFFFTAVVPVPYPIPDDGPVGAMLKVLNRHPNRPGHVHFMLDKPGYDKLITALYPRGDPYETSDPVFGVKESLIVDLGVVDETIAKKYGVKVGTKLLTYDFVLATEEQTVELRQRKPKA
;
A
#
# COMPACT_ATOMS: atom_id res chain seq x y z
N MET A 1 -47.82 -7.89 33.57
CA MET A 1 -46.55 -7.59 34.27
C MET A 1 -45.56 -8.68 33.94
N SER A 2 -44.64 -8.44 33.00
CA SER A 2 -43.38 -9.19 32.93
C SER A 2 -42.31 -8.22 32.48
N THR A 3 -41.47 -7.86 33.44
CA THR A 3 -40.36 -6.92 33.34
C THR A 3 -39.32 -7.43 32.35
N LEU A 4 -39.24 -6.79 31.18
CA LEU A 4 -38.03 -6.78 30.35
C LEU A 4 -36.91 -6.17 31.19
N SER A 5 -36.00 -7.01 31.66
CA SER A 5 -34.76 -6.57 32.29
C SER A 5 -33.87 -5.93 31.23
N ILE A 6 -34.06 -4.63 30.99
CA ILE A 6 -33.12 -3.80 30.25
C ILE A 6 -31.84 -3.73 31.11
N ASP A 7 -30.74 -4.31 30.64
CA ASP A 7 -29.45 -4.16 31.31
C ASP A 7 -28.98 -2.71 31.14
N HIS A 8 -29.34 -1.86 32.11
CA HIS A 8 -29.03 -0.44 32.17
C HIS A 8 -27.51 -0.13 32.15
N ARG A 9 -26.64 -1.14 32.19
CA ARG A 9 -25.18 -1.00 32.11
C ARG A 9 -24.65 -0.75 30.68
N ARG A 10 -25.47 -0.91 29.62
CA ARG A 10 -25.07 -0.82 28.20
C ARG A 10 -25.59 0.37 27.36
N GLN A 11 -26.20 1.41 27.95
CA GLN A 11 -26.64 2.62 27.23
C GLN A 11 -25.73 3.87 27.34
N TRP A 12 -25.37 4.51 26.22
CA TRP A 12 -24.61 5.76 26.21
C TRP A 12 -25.41 6.87 26.92
N ARG A 13 -24.84 8.08 27.04
CA ARG A 13 -25.53 9.16 27.76
C ARG A 13 -26.96 9.33 27.22
N ASN A 14 -27.92 9.54 28.13
CA ASN A 14 -29.37 9.62 27.86
C ASN A 14 -30.04 8.33 27.34
N GLY A 15 -29.43 7.16 27.48
CA GLY A 15 -30.07 5.89 27.12
C GLY A 15 -29.75 5.39 25.70
N ALA A 16 -29.00 6.16 24.91
CA ALA A 16 -28.78 5.89 23.49
C ALA A 16 -27.94 4.62 23.23
N PRO A 17 -28.25 3.83 22.19
CA PRO A 17 -27.50 2.63 21.82
C PRO A 17 -26.13 2.92 21.17
N VAL A 18 -25.97 4.08 20.53
CA VAL A 18 -24.77 4.46 19.78
C VAL A 18 -24.29 5.88 20.12
N ALA A 19 -22.97 6.09 20.12
CA ALA A 19 -22.34 7.40 20.14
C ALA A 19 -21.86 7.76 18.73
N ILE A 20 -22.22 8.94 18.24
CA ILE A 20 -21.78 9.43 16.93
C ILE A 20 -21.04 10.76 17.11
N SER A 21 -19.87 10.89 16.48
CA SER A 21 -19.11 12.14 16.42
C SER A 21 -19.08 12.68 15.00
N LEU A 22 -19.58 13.90 14.81
CA LEU A 22 -19.36 14.67 13.59
C LEU A 22 -17.98 15.35 13.68
N THR A 23 -17.14 15.10 12.70
CA THR A 23 -15.75 15.54 12.67
C THR A 23 -15.42 16.26 11.37
N MET A 24 -14.41 17.11 11.43
CA MET A 24 -13.92 17.91 10.32
C MET A 24 -12.40 17.84 10.27
N ASP A 25 -11.86 17.63 9.09
CA ASP A 25 -10.48 17.86 8.68
C ASP A 25 -10.52 18.08 7.16
N ASN A 26 -9.57 18.68 6.47
CA ASN A 26 -8.52 19.56 6.94
C ASN A 26 -8.84 20.99 6.41
N MET A 27 -8.13 22.03 6.86
CA MET A 27 -8.49 23.41 6.49
C MET A 27 -8.08 23.82 5.07
N GLY A 28 -7.45 22.95 4.28
CA GLY A 28 -7.11 23.14 2.87
C GLY A 28 -5.69 23.66 2.67
N GLU A 29 -5.43 24.92 3.00
CA GLU A 29 -4.19 25.62 2.61
C GLU A 29 -2.92 24.98 3.18
N ALA A 30 -2.97 24.49 4.42
CA ALA A 30 -1.84 23.83 5.05
C ALA A 30 -1.41 22.58 4.26
N ALA A 31 -2.39 21.76 3.86
CA ALA A 31 -2.17 20.57 3.05
C ALA A 31 -1.74 20.90 1.62
N ASP A 32 -2.30 21.95 1.00
CA ASP A 32 -1.88 22.41 -0.32
C ASP A 32 -0.42 22.89 -0.32
N LEU A 33 0.02 23.58 0.75
CA LEU A 33 1.40 24.02 0.90
C LEU A 33 2.36 22.84 1.14
N ASP A 34 1.99 21.87 1.97
CA ASP A 34 2.80 20.66 2.20
C ASP A 34 3.01 19.86 0.91
N ARG A 35 1.99 19.85 0.05
CA ARG A 35 1.99 19.14 -1.24
C ARG A 35 2.56 19.96 -2.40
N GLY A 36 2.92 21.22 -2.19
CA GLY A 36 3.38 22.12 -3.27
C GLY A 36 2.28 22.48 -4.29
N LEU A 37 1.00 22.34 -3.92
CA LEU A 37 -0.15 22.67 -4.77
C LEU A 37 -0.56 24.14 -4.67
N TRP A 38 -0.15 24.85 -3.61
CA TRP A 38 -0.44 26.27 -3.46
C TRP A 38 0.37 27.10 -4.47
N PRO A 39 -0.27 27.93 -5.31
CA PRO A 39 0.45 28.74 -6.29
C PRO A 39 1.39 29.74 -5.63
N ALA A 40 2.64 29.79 -6.08
CA ALA A 40 3.69 30.63 -5.50
C ALA A 40 3.39 32.15 -5.58
N ASP A 41 2.53 32.54 -6.53
CA ASP A 41 2.08 33.92 -6.75
C ASP A 41 0.86 34.31 -5.90
N LYS A 42 0.24 33.36 -5.21
CA LYS A 42 -0.93 33.62 -4.35
C LYS A 42 -0.53 33.88 -2.89
N PRO A 43 -1.08 34.94 -2.27
CA PRO A 43 -0.81 35.24 -0.87
C PRO A 43 -1.43 34.17 0.05
N ILE A 44 -0.62 33.71 1.00
CA ILE A 44 -1.04 32.80 2.09
C ILE A 44 -2.14 33.46 2.93
N GLY A 45 -3.08 32.66 3.45
CA GLY A 45 -4.18 33.12 4.30
C GLY A 45 -5.43 33.49 3.51
N LYS A 46 -5.56 33.01 2.26
CA LYS A 46 -6.66 33.37 1.35
C LYS A 46 -7.44 32.16 0.81
N HIS A 47 -7.28 30.99 1.40
CA HIS A 47 -7.91 29.77 0.92
C HIS A 47 -9.44 29.80 1.09
N TYR A 48 -10.17 29.44 0.03
CA TYR A 48 -11.65 29.55 -0.03
C TYR A 48 -12.36 28.66 0.99
N SER A 49 -11.79 27.49 1.31
CA SER A 49 -12.33 26.58 2.32
C SER A 49 -12.52 27.29 3.68
N VAL A 50 -11.59 28.16 4.07
CA VAL A 50 -11.62 28.86 5.36
C VAL A 50 -12.42 30.15 5.26
N LEU A 51 -12.24 30.92 4.20
CA LEU A 51 -12.87 32.24 4.09
C LEU A 51 -14.33 32.20 3.62
N GLN A 52 -14.74 31.16 2.90
CA GLN A 52 -16.06 31.08 2.26
C GLN A 52 -16.86 29.87 2.73
N VAL A 53 -16.25 28.67 2.78
CA VAL A 53 -17.00 27.43 3.06
C VAL A 53 -17.19 27.21 4.56
N LEU A 54 -16.14 27.35 5.37
CA LEU A 54 -16.19 27.13 6.82
C LEU A 54 -17.28 27.97 7.52
N PRO A 55 -17.45 29.29 7.26
CA PRO A 55 -18.53 30.07 7.86
C PRO A 55 -19.92 29.50 7.56
N ARG A 56 -20.15 29.02 6.33
CA ARG A 56 -21.43 28.43 5.91
C ARG A 56 -21.68 27.09 6.61
N MET A 57 -20.65 26.26 6.73
CA MET A 57 -20.75 24.99 7.48
C MET A 57 -21.05 25.25 8.96
N LEU A 58 -20.39 26.23 9.57
CA LEU A 58 -20.64 26.63 10.96
C LEU A 58 -22.06 27.18 11.16
N GLU A 59 -22.60 27.94 10.21
CA GLU A 59 -23.98 28.41 10.25
C GLU A 59 -24.98 27.23 10.25
N ILE A 60 -24.75 26.24 9.40
CA ILE A 60 -25.55 25.00 9.36
C ILE A 60 -25.47 24.27 10.72
N LEU A 61 -24.28 24.08 11.26
CA LEU A 61 -24.09 23.44 12.57
C LEU A 61 -24.85 24.18 13.68
N ALA A 62 -24.75 25.52 13.71
CA ALA A 62 -25.47 26.36 14.66
C ALA A 62 -26.99 26.24 14.51
N ARG A 63 -27.50 26.26 13.27
CA ARG A 63 -28.94 26.13 12.94
C ARG A 63 -29.56 24.86 13.52
N TYR A 64 -28.82 23.75 13.52
CA TYR A 64 -29.28 22.47 14.05
C TYR A 64 -28.78 22.15 15.46
N SER A 65 -28.04 23.08 16.07
CA SER A 65 -27.43 22.93 17.41
C SER A 65 -26.53 21.71 17.51
N VAL A 66 -25.73 21.45 16.47
CA VAL A 66 -24.79 20.32 16.41
C VAL A 66 -23.38 20.81 16.67
N GLN A 67 -22.69 20.17 17.61
CA GLN A 67 -21.26 20.39 17.83
C GLN A 67 -20.44 19.38 17.02
N ALA A 68 -19.37 19.87 16.39
CA ALA A 68 -18.39 19.05 15.69
C ALA A 68 -17.01 19.15 16.35
N THR A 69 -16.12 18.24 15.97
CA THR A 69 -14.70 18.27 16.32
C THR A 69 -13.88 18.57 15.08
N TYR A 70 -13.12 19.65 15.13
CA TYR A 70 -12.20 20.07 14.06
C TYR A 70 -10.80 19.58 14.40
N PHE A 71 -10.29 18.64 13.61
CA PHE A 71 -8.88 18.28 13.61
C PHE A 71 -8.15 19.29 12.73
N VAL A 72 -7.41 20.19 13.37
CA VAL A 72 -6.77 21.35 12.75
C VAL A 72 -5.26 21.15 12.67
N GLU A 73 -4.69 21.45 11.51
CA GLU A 73 -3.24 21.50 11.34
C GLU A 73 -2.68 22.71 12.09
N ALA A 74 -1.66 22.50 12.91
CA ALA A 74 -1.18 23.52 13.85
C ALA A 74 -0.65 24.79 13.17
N TRP A 75 -0.17 24.69 11.92
CA TRP A 75 0.23 25.84 11.11
C TRP A 75 -0.89 26.87 10.94
N ASN A 76 -2.17 26.44 10.92
CA ASN A 76 -3.31 27.35 10.79
C ASN A 76 -3.47 28.28 11.99
N PHE A 77 -2.89 27.98 13.16
CA PHE A 77 -2.90 28.92 14.27
C PHE A 77 -2.19 30.25 13.96
N SER A 78 -1.16 30.21 13.11
CA SER A 78 -0.44 31.42 12.71
C SER A 78 -1.13 32.16 11.55
N ILE A 79 -1.91 31.45 10.73
CA ILE A 79 -2.45 31.98 9.47
C ILE A 79 -3.94 32.31 9.55
N TYR A 80 -4.73 31.47 10.21
CA TYR A 80 -6.16 31.63 10.40
C TYR A 80 -6.57 31.70 11.89
N PRO A 81 -5.89 32.50 12.75
CA PRO A 81 -6.18 32.54 14.18
C PRO A 81 -7.62 32.98 14.47
N GLN A 82 -8.19 33.87 13.66
CA GLN A 82 -9.57 34.35 13.84
C GLN A 82 -10.61 33.26 13.49
N ALA A 83 -10.38 32.48 12.43
CA ALA A 83 -11.29 31.38 12.10
C ALA A 83 -11.32 30.34 13.23
N ILE A 84 -10.16 30.04 13.78
CA ILE A 84 -10.03 29.07 14.88
C ILE A 84 -10.62 29.60 16.18
N ALA A 85 -10.24 30.81 16.64
CA ALA A 85 -10.70 31.37 17.90
C ALA A 85 -12.17 31.80 17.86
N GLU A 86 -12.53 32.66 16.90
CA GLU A 86 -13.81 33.38 16.91
C GLU A 86 -14.94 32.61 16.22
N GLN A 87 -14.61 31.71 15.28
CA GLN A 87 -15.63 30.95 14.55
C GLN A 87 -15.77 29.53 15.08
N ILE A 88 -14.66 28.79 15.26
CA ILE A 88 -14.71 27.39 15.70
C ILE A 88 -14.82 27.29 17.24
N ALA A 89 -13.83 27.80 17.98
CA ALA A 89 -13.74 27.61 19.42
C ALA A 89 -14.89 28.30 20.16
N LYS A 90 -15.17 29.57 19.82
CA LYS A 90 -16.26 30.35 20.44
C LYS A 90 -17.65 29.78 20.19
N ALA A 91 -17.84 29.07 19.06
CA ALA A 91 -19.08 28.33 18.79
C ALA A 91 -19.20 27.03 19.61
N GLY A 92 -18.20 26.70 20.44
CA GLY A 92 -18.20 25.52 21.30
C GLY A 92 -17.84 24.23 20.59
N HIS A 93 -17.21 24.30 19.41
CA HIS A 93 -16.66 23.13 18.73
C HIS A 93 -15.33 22.71 19.36
N GLU A 94 -15.05 21.41 19.35
CA GLU A 94 -13.76 20.89 19.82
C GLU A 94 -12.68 21.17 18.77
N ILE A 95 -11.49 21.58 19.22
CA ILE A 95 -10.29 21.68 18.38
C ILE A 95 -9.30 20.60 18.83
N ALA A 96 -9.00 19.69 17.90
CA ALA A 96 -8.09 18.57 18.05
C ALA A 96 -6.92 18.69 17.06
N TRP A 97 -5.86 17.95 17.30
CA TRP A 97 -4.61 18.06 16.54
C TRP A 97 -4.64 17.24 15.25
N HIS A 98 -4.11 17.82 14.17
CA HIS A 98 -3.99 17.18 12.85
C HIS A 98 -2.61 17.41 12.20
N ALA A 99 -1.55 17.14 12.97
CA ALA A 99 -0.16 17.42 12.58
C ALA A 99 0.12 18.91 12.37
N TRP A 100 1.28 19.24 11.79
CA TRP A 100 1.71 20.61 11.57
C TRP A 100 1.13 21.21 10.28
N ARG A 101 1.31 20.54 9.14
CA ARG A 101 0.81 20.96 7.81
C ARG A 101 0.13 19.85 7.02
N HIS A 102 -0.43 18.86 7.71
CA HIS A 102 -1.04 17.68 7.07
C HIS A 102 0.00 16.71 6.47
N GLU A 103 1.19 16.64 7.06
CA GLU A 103 2.20 15.66 6.67
C GLU A 103 1.63 14.25 6.75
N ALA A 104 1.81 13.42 5.71
CA ALA A 104 1.33 12.05 5.71
C ALA A 104 1.95 11.27 6.88
N TRP A 105 1.16 11.00 7.92
CA TRP A 105 1.70 10.54 9.20
C TRP A 105 2.42 9.20 9.07
N SER A 106 1.96 8.34 8.14
CA SER A 106 2.59 7.05 7.81
C SER A 106 3.97 7.16 7.15
N LYS A 107 4.32 8.32 6.58
CA LYS A 107 5.60 8.56 5.90
C LYS A 107 6.65 9.16 6.83
N LEU A 108 6.32 9.41 8.09
CA LEU A 108 7.26 9.95 9.07
C LEU A 108 8.24 8.84 9.48
N LYS A 109 9.47 8.94 8.95
CA LYS A 109 10.47 7.86 8.94
C LYS A 109 10.81 7.34 10.34
N ASP A 110 11.00 8.23 11.30
CA ASP A 110 11.49 7.88 12.63
C ASP A 110 10.75 8.64 13.76
N ALA A 111 11.10 8.31 15.01
CA ALA A 111 10.51 8.92 16.20
C ALA A 111 10.81 10.41 16.32
N GLU A 112 11.96 10.85 15.82
CA GLU A 112 12.41 12.24 15.91
C GLU A 112 11.59 13.13 14.99
N VAL A 113 11.19 12.65 13.81
CA VAL A 113 10.32 13.40 12.90
C VAL A 113 8.91 13.57 13.49
N GLU A 114 8.31 12.51 14.07
CA GLU A 114 7.00 12.64 14.76
C GLU A 114 7.10 13.60 15.95
N ARG A 115 8.17 13.49 16.75
CA ARG A 115 8.41 14.37 17.89
C ARG A 115 8.59 15.81 17.44
N SER A 116 9.41 16.07 16.42
CA SER A 116 9.63 17.42 15.89
C SER A 116 8.31 18.04 15.39
N ASN A 117 7.46 17.26 14.73
CA ASN A 117 6.13 17.71 14.31
C ASN A 117 5.25 18.09 15.53
N ALA A 118 5.25 17.24 16.58
CA ALA A 118 4.54 17.51 17.82
C ALA A 118 5.09 18.74 18.55
N GLU A 119 6.40 18.82 18.78
CA GLU A 119 7.05 19.96 19.44
C GLU A 119 6.76 21.27 18.73
N ARG A 120 6.81 21.28 17.39
CA ARG A 120 6.45 22.45 16.60
C ARG A 120 4.96 22.80 16.72
N SER A 121 4.09 21.80 16.67
CA SER A 121 2.64 21.97 16.75
C SER A 121 2.17 22.48 18.11
N PHE A 122 2.75 21.98 19.20
CA PHE A 122 2.39 22.33 20.56
C PHE A 122 3.16 23.56 21.06
N GLY A 123 4.39 23.77 20.59
CA GLY A 123 5.27 24.85 21.02
C GLY A 123 4.94 26.23 20.43
N GLN A 124 5.93 27.13 20.51
CA GLN A 124 5.78 28.56 20.21
C GLN A 124 5.34 28.88 18.78
N GLU A 125 5.66 28.04 17.78
CA GLU A 125 5.21 28.26 16.40
C GLU A 125 3.72 27.89 16.19
N GLY A 126 3.19 27.02 17.05
CA GLY A 126 1.81 26.53 17.00
C GLY A 126 1.00 26.99 18.20
N LEU A 127 0.56 26.01 19.00
CA LEU A 127 -0.42 26.20 20.06
C LEU A 127 0.02 27.18 21.15
N GLU A 128 1.21 27.03 21.72
CA GLU A 128 1.68 27.95 22.77
C GLU A 128 1.73 29.40 22.27
N GLY A 129 2.23 29.62 21.06
CA GLY A 129 2.31 30.97 20.48
C GLY A 129 0.93 31.58 20.20
N PHE A 130 -0.03 30.74 19.80
CA PHE A 130 -1.42 31.15 19.62
C PHE A 130 -2.08 31.60 20.92
N VAL A 131 -1.90 30.82 21.99
CA VAL A 131 -2.44 31.15 23.32
C VAL A 131 -1.75 32.39 23.89
N ALA A 132 -0.42 32.49 23.77
CA ALA A 132 0.37 33.59 24.31
C ALA A 132 0.04 34.96 23.69
N LYS A 133 -0.38 35.00 22.42
CA LYS A 133 -0.76 36.23 21.71
C LYS A 133 -2.09 36.84 22.18
N GLY A 134 -2.73 36.27 23.20
CA GLY A 134 -4.00 36.78 23.73
C GLY A 134 -5.14 36.65 22.72
N ALA A 135 -5.06 35.68 21.79
CA ALA A 135 -6.18 35.34 20.93
C ALA A 135 -7.41 35.10 21.83
N PRO A 136 -8.59 35.62 21.45
CA PRO A 136 -9.79 35.61 22.28
C PRO A 136 -10.15 34.18 22.67
N GLY A 137 -9.73 33.81 23.87
CA GLY A 137 -9.61 32.42 24.31
C GLY A 137 -9.57 32.31 25.83
N GLU A 138 -10.05 33.33 26.55
CA GLU A 138 -10.49 33.19 27.93
C GLU A 138 -11.56 32.07 27.96
N GLY A 139 -11.13 30.85 28.27
CA GLY A 139 -11.98 29.64 28.27
C GLY A 139 -11.50 28.48 27.38
N ILE A 140 -10.51 28.67 26.49
CA ILE A 140 -9.93 27.59 25.68
C ILE A 140 -8.85 26.88 26.50
N SER A 141 -9.23 26.26 27.61
CA SER A 141 -8.28 25.65 28.56
C SER A 141 -7.83 24.24 28.16
N SER A 142 -8.30 23.70 27.03
CA SER A 142 -8.06 22.29 26.71
C SER A 142 -8.19 21.91 25.24
N ILE A 143 -7.43 22.57 24.36
CA ILE A 143 -7.29 22.17 22.96
C ILE A 143 -6.22 21.09 22.81
N TYR A 144 -6.32 20.30 21.74
CA TYR A 144 -5.47 19.14 21.47
C TYR A 144 -5.60 18.02 22.49
N ARG A 145 -6.81 17.66 22.89
CA ARG A 145 -7.05 16.37 23.61
C ARG A 145 -7.22 15.19 22.66
N GLY A 146 -7.47 15.47 21.39
CA GLY A 146 -7.57 14.50 20.32
C GLY A 146 -6.45 14.64 19.32
N PHE A 147 -6.09 13.52 18.68
CA PHE A 147 -5.23 13.52 17.51
C PHE A 147 -5.83 12.67 16.40
N ARG A 148 -5.91 13.21 15.19
CA ARG A 148 -6.17 12.43 13.98
C ARG A 148 -4.91 12.46 13.12
N PRO A 149 -4.27 11.31 12.85
CA PRO A 149 -3.14 11.29 11.94
C PRO A 149 -3.61 11.58 10.51
N PRO A 150 -2.99 12.52 9.78
CA PRO A 150 -3.24 12.67 8.36
C PRO A 150 -3.03 11.33 7.62
N GLY A 151 -4.05 10.92 6.85
CA GLY A 151 -4.08 9.62 6.18
C GLY A 151 -4.56 8.45 7.04
N GLY A 152 -4.85 8.66 8.33
CA GLY A 152 -5.48 7.66 9.20
C GLY A 152 -4.57 6.57 9.76
N ILE A 153 -3.25 6.62 9.50
CA ILE A 153 -2.29 5.59 9.91
C ILE A 153 -1.39 6.10 11.04
N ILE A 154 -1.03 5.23 11.99
CA ILE A 154 -0.07 5.53 13.06
C ILE A 154 1.07 4.51 13.08
N HIS A 155 2.24 4.89 13.62
CA HIS A 155 3.38 4.00 13.84
C HIS A 155 3.26 3.23 15.17
N GLY A 156 2.05 2.75 15.45
CA GLY A 156 1.70 1.95 16.62
C GLY A 156 2.13 2.57 17.96
N GLN A 157 2.84 1.80 18.78
CA GLN A 157 3.21 2.22 20.14
C GLN A 157 4.07 3.48 20.17
N ARG A 158 4.85 3.76 19.11
CA ARG A 158 5.65 4.98 19.01
C ARG A 158 4.76 6.23 19.04
N THR A 159 3.78 6.28 18.14
CA THR A 159 2.82 7.39 18.07
C THR A 159 1.94 7.46 19.33
N LEU A 160 1.54 6.33 19.90
CA LEU A 160 0.74 6.31 21.13
C LEU A 160 1.47 6.91 22.33
N ARG A 161 2.76 6.57 22.50
CA ARG A 161 3.61 7.13 23.58
C ARG A 161 3.82 8.62 23.39
N LEU A 162 4.16 9.05 22.18
CA LEU A 162 4.29 10.47 21.85
C LEU A 162 3.00 11.22 22.18
N CYS A 163 1.85 10.74 21.71
CA CYS A 163 0.55 11.33 22.01
C CYS A 163 0.33 11.47 23.53
N LYS A 164 0.72 10.47 24.33
CA LYS A 164 0.62 10.58 25.79
C LYS A 164 1.53 11.62 26.42
N GLU A 165 2.78 11.71 25.96
CA GLU A 165 3.72 12.73 26.43
C GLU A 165 3.18 14.15 26.22
N PHE A 166 2.50 14.38 25.09
CA PHE A 166 1.88 15.66 24.74
C PHE A 166 0.44 15.82 25.29
N GLY A 167 -0.01 14.93 26.18
CA GLY A 167 -1.30 15.06 26.86
C GLY A 167 -2.54 14.69 26.04
N ILE A 168 -2.37 14.06 24.87
CA ILE A 168 -3.48 13.55 24.05
C ILE A 168 -4.23 12.45 24.82
N GLN A 169 -5.55 12.54 24.81
CA GLN A 169 -6.47 11.65 25.53
C GLN A 169 -7.06 10.58 24.61
N TYR A 170 -7.24 10.89 23.33
CA TYR A 170 -7.72 9.95 22.33
C TYR A 170 -7.07 10.17 20.97
N ILE A 171 -7.04 9.11 20.15
CA ILE A 171 -6.64 9.20 18.75
C ILE A 171 -7.74 8.68 17.82
N SER A 172 -7.83 9.24 16.61
CA SER A 172 -8.84 8.89 15.61
C SER A 172 -8.22 8.39 14.30
N PRO A 173 -7.61 7.19 14.28
CA PRO A 173 -7.07 6.57 13.07
C PRO A 173 -8.16 5.92 12.21
N ALA A 174 -7.79 5.46 11.01
CA ALA A 174 -8.66 4.63 10.18
C ALA A 174 -8.83 3.22 10.82
N GLY A 175 -10.07 2.81 11.08
CA GLY A 175 -10.37 1.53 11.73
C GLY A 175 -11.86 1.28 11.88
N GLN A 176 -12.23 0.14 12.46
CA GLN A 176 -13.63 -0.28 12.52
C GLN A 176 -14.34 0.04 13.84
N ASP A 177 -13.69 -0.25 14.98
CA ASP A 177 -14.34 -0.25 16.29
C ASP A 177 -13.58 0.61 17.30
N ALA A 178 -14.28 1.32 18.20
CA ALA A 178 -13.61 2.05 19.27
C ALA A 178 -13.06 1.12 20.36
N ALA A 179 -11.90 1.47 20.92
CA ALA A 179 -11.23 0.67 21.95
C ALA A 179 -10.43 1.54 22.93
N VAL A 180 -10.02 0.96 24.05
CA VAL A 180 -9.01 1.52 24.94
C VAL A 180 -7.81 0.58 24.91
N VAL A 181 -6.66 1.10 24.48
CA VAL A 181 -5.43 0.32 24.29
C VAL A 181 -4.35 0.72 25.26
N SER A 182 -3.55 -0.24 25.73
CA SER A 182 -2.36 0.04 26.54
C SER A 182 -1.26 0.69 25.70
N VAL A 183 -0.67 1.77 26.22
CA VAL A 183 0.42 2.55 25.59
C VAL A 183 1.81 2.00 25.93
N ASP A 184 1.89 1.23 27.02
CA ASP A 184 3.10 0.56 27.48
C ASP A 184 2.81 -0.87 27.94
N GLU A 185 3.87 -1.64 28.15
CA GLU A 185 3.81 -3.04 28.59
C GLU A 185 3.31 -3.19 30.03
N THR A 186 3.40 -2.12 30.82
CA THR A 186 2.98 -2.11 32.23
C THR A 186 1.45 -2.01 32.38
N GLN A 187 0.73 -1.69 31.30
CA GLN A 187 -0.72 -1.49 31.24
C GLN A 187 -1.26 -0.37 32.15
N HIS A 188 -0.38 0.46 32.72
CA HIS A 188 -0.78 1.57 33.58
C HIS A 188 -1.19 2.83 32.79
N SER A 189 -0.67 2.99 31.57
CA SER A 189 -1.06 4.07 30.65
C SER A 189 -1.92 3.54 29.50
N THR A 190 -3.05 4.21 29.22
CA THR A 190 -4.01 3.79 28.19
C THR A 190 -4.44 4.94 27.29
N MET A 191 -4.66 4.64 26.00
CA MET A 191 -5.15 5.57 24.99
C MET A 191 -6.53 5.14 24.48
N THR A 192 -7.45 6.08 24.35
CA THR A 192 -8.74 5.80 23.69
C THR A 192 -8.56 5.90 22.17
N ILE A 193 -8.96 4.86 21.44
CA ILE A 193 -9.00 4.82 19.99
C ILE A 193 -10.45 5.03 19.54
N LEU A 194 -10.70 6.11 18.81
CA LEU A 194 -12.01 6.51 18.28
C LEU A 194 -11.93 6.58 16.76
N PRO A 195 -11.97 5.44 16.06
CA PRO A 195 -11.61 5.39 14.66
C PRO A 195 -12.69 5.98 13.75
N PHE A 196 -12.28 6.32 12.53
CA PHE A 196 -13.19 6.59 11.41
C PHE A 196 -13.10 5.45 10.39
N ARG A 197 -14.16 5.28 9.61
CA ARG A 197 -14.22 4.33 8.49
C ARG A 197 -14.15 5.13 7.20
N TRP A 198 -13.48 4.64 6.16
CA TRP A 198 -13.43 5.35 4.88
C TRP A 198 -14.82 5.60 4.27
N SER A 199 -15.76 4.67 4.48
CA SER A 199 -17.15 4.83 4.06
C SER A 199 -17.88 6.00 4.74
N THR A 200 -17.34 6.55 5.84
CA THR A 200 -17.87 7.72 6.56
C THR A 200 -17.00 8.97 6.39
N VAL A 201 -16.19 9.04 5.32
CA VAL A 201 -15.36 10.20 4.94
C VAL A 201 -15.80 10.75 3.59
N ASP A 202 -16.05 12.06 3.45
CA ASP A 202 -16.57 12.64 2.20
C ASP A 202 -15.56 12.60 1.03
N ALA A 203 -14.26 12.67 1.33
CA ALA A 203 -13.18 12.44 0.38
C ALA A 203 -13.30 11.07 -0.33
N TYR A 204 -13.73 10.02 0.39
CA TYR A 204 -13.98 8.69 -0.19
C TYR A 204 -15.07 8.69 -1.26
N TYR A 205 -15.94 9.70 -1.29
CA TYR A 205 -16.97 9.87 -2.31
C TYR A 205 -16.51 10.85 -3.39
N TYR A 206 -15.98 12.01 -3.02
CA TYR A 206 -15.77 13.10 -3.96
C TYR A 206 -14.43 13.11 -4.69
N MET A 207 -13.39 12.53 -4.11
CA MET A 207 -12.06 12.57 -4.71
C MET A 207 -11.84 11.38 -5.64
N GLU A 208 -11.30 11.67 -6.81
CA GLU A 208 -10.90 10.65 -7.80
C GLU A 208 -9.83 9.73 -7.23
N SER A 209 -8.94 10.29 -6.41
CA SER A 209 -7.89 9.55 -5.75
C SER A 209 -8.43 8.42 -4.87
N PHE A 210 -9.67 8.43 -4.38
CA PHE A 210 -10.20 7.27 -3.65
C PHE A 210 -10.73 6.12 -4.55
N GLY A 211 -10.54 6.20 -5.87
CA GLY A 211 -11.05 5.22 -6.84
C GLY A 211 -10.56 3.79 -6.62
N LYS A 212 -9.24 3.57 -6.46
CA LYS A 212 -8.67 2.25 -6.17
C LYS A 212 -9.21 1.69 -4.85
N LEU A 213 -9.38 2.53 -3.83
CA LEU A 213 -9.95 2.10 -2.56
C LEU A 213 -11.42 1.69 -2.70
N ARG A 214 -12.22 2.44 -3.46
CA ARG A 214 -13.62 2.10 -3.77
C ARG A 214 -13.73 0.73 -4.45
N GLU A 215 -12.85 0.47 -5.42
CA GLU A 215 -12.75 -0.84 -6.10
C GLU A 215 -12.36 -1.97 -5.16
N ILE A 216 -11.29 -1.80 -4.37
CA ILE A 216 -10.82 -2.80 -3.40
C ILE A 216 -11.94 -3.16 -2.40
N LYS A 217 -12.73 -2.17 -1.96
CA LYS A 217 -13.84 -2.40 -1.02
C LYS A 217 -15.08 -2.96 -1.70
N GLY A 218 -15.23 -2.81 -3.02
CA GLY A 218 -16.35 -3.33 -3.80
C GLY A 218 -17.72 -2.72 -3.49
N GLN A 219 -17.78 -1.64 -2.71
CA GLN A 219 -19.03 -1.01 -2.25
C GLN A 219 -19.49 0.15 -3.15
N LEU A 220 -18.56 0.78 -3.86
CA LEU A 220 -18.81 1.91 -4.77
C LEU A 220 -17.92 1.75 -6.01
N PRO A 221 -18.30 2.30 -7.18
CA PRO A 221 -17.43 2.28 -8.35
C PRO A 221 -16.22 3.23 -8.17
N SER A 222 -15.17 3.05 -8.96
CA SER A 222 -13.95 3.86 -8.89
C SER A 222 -14.17 5.35 -9.17
N ALA A 223 -15.15 5.70 -10.00
CA ALA A 223 -15.45 7.10 -10.31
C ALA A 223 -15.87 7.91 -9.05
N PRO A 224 -15.65 9.23 -9.02
CA PRO A 224 -16.24 10.10 -7.99
C PRO A 224 -17.77 9.98 -7.92
N GLN A 225 -18.30 10.04 -6.71
CA GLN A 225 -19.71 9.86 -6.39
C GLN A 225 -20.43 11.20 -6.25
N THR A 226 -21.76 11.16 -6.41
CA THR A 226 -22.60 12.36 -6.27
C THR A 226 -22.86 12.72 -4.80
N ALA A 227 -23.20 13.98 -4.54
CA ALA A 227 -23.61 14.44 -3.20
C ALA A 227 -24.85 13.68 -2.68
N LYS A 228 -25.74 13.25 -3.58
CA LYS A 228 -26.88 12.40 -3.25
C LYS A 228 -26.41 11.02 -2.74
N THR A 229 -25.47 10.38 -3.44
CA THR A 229 -24.92 9.08 -3.06
C THR A 229 -24.25 9.13 -1.69
N LEU A 230 -23.46 10.18 -1.42
CA LEU A 230 -22.84 10.38 -0.10
C LEU A 230 -23.92 10.48 0.99
N LYS A 231 -24.91 11.36 0.80
CA LYS A 231 -25.99 11.57 1.76
C LYS A 231 -26.72 10.26 2.10
N GLU A 232 -27.14 9.54 1.06
CA GLU A 232 -27.89 8.28 1.21
C GLU A 232 -27.05 7.23 1.96
N SER A 233 -25.76 7.12 1.63
CA SER A 233 -24.84 6.23 2.32
C SER A 233 -24.62 6.60 3.78
N TYR A 234 -24.50 7.89 4.10
CA TYR A 234 -24.31 8.36 5.48
C TYR A 234 -25.54 8.11 6.34
N ILE A 235 -26.73 8.44 5.83
CA ILE A 235 -27.99 8.16 6.54
C ILE A 235 -28.12 6.65 6.79
N LYS A 236 -27.85 5.82 5.79
CA LYS A 236 -27.88 4.36 5.93
C LYS A 236 -26.92 3.88 7.02
N GLN A 237 -25.68 4.35 7.03
CA GLN A 237 -24.69 3.96 8.04
C GLN A 237 -25.06 4.46 9.45
N ILE A 238 -25.71 5.63 9.56
CA ILE A 238 -26.25 6.12 10.83
C ILE A 238 -27.35 5.17 11.34
N ASP A 239 -28.27 4.75 10.49
CA ASP A 239 -29.35 3.84 10.86
C ASP A 239 -28.84 2.45 11.24
N GLU A 240 -27.85 1.93 10.51
CA GLU A 240 -27.14 0.69 10.85
C GLU A 240 -26.46 0.81 12.23
N ALA A 241 -25.78 1.93 12.48
CA ALA A 241 -25.11 2.17 13.75
C ALA A 241 -26.09 2.31 14.93
N ILE A 242 -27.29 2.87 14.71
CA ILE A 242 -28.39 2.89 15.70
C ILE A 242 -28.82 1.45 16.05
N ALA A 243 -28.95 0.59 15.04
CA ALA A 243 -29.38 -0.80 15.23
C ALA A 243 -28.33 -1.66 15.93
N THR A 244 -27.04 -1.48 15.60
CA THR A 244 -25.96 -2.30 16.16
C THR A 244 -25.36 -1.75 17.46
N GLY A 245 -25.52 -0.44 17.71
CA GLY A 245 -24.85 0.26 18.79
C GLY A 245 -23.36 0.46 18.54
N GLY A 246 -22.67 1.06 19.52
CA GLY A 246 -21.21 1.28 19.48
C GLY A 246 -20.80 2.74 19.30
N TYR A 247 -19.69 2.97 18.58
CA TYR A 247 -19.16 4.31 18.27
C TYR A 247 -18.98 4.46 16.75
N MET A 248 -19.30 5.63 16.22
CA MET A 248 -19.06 5.98 14.82
C MET A 248 -18.56 7.43 14.69
N SER A 249 -17.56 7.65 13.83
CA SER A 249 -17.11 8.98 13.42
C SER A 249 -17.53 9.25 11.97
N ILE A 250 -18.13 10.42 11.73
CA ILE A 250 -18.47 10.95 10.40
C ILE A 250 -17.54 12.12 10.11
N LEU A 251 -17.00 12.20 8.89
CA LEU A 251 -16.00 13.20 8.51
C LEU A 251 -16.39 13.95 7.24
N PHE A 252 -16.35 15.29 7.32
CA PHE A 252 -16.43 16.19 6.18
C PHE A 252 -15.20 17.09 6.06
N HIS A 253 -14.85 17.48 4.83
CA HIS A 253 -13.78 18.43 4.57
C HIS A 253 -14.30 19.77 4.03
N PRO A 254 -13.97 20.92 4.66
CA PRO A 254 -14.37 22.23 4.15
C PRO A 254 -13.97 22.49 2.69
N PHE A 255 -12.80 22.03 2.24
CA PHE A 255 -12.39 22.23 0.85
C PHE A 255 -13.21 21.41 -0.17
N LEU A 256 -13.82 20.30 0.25
CA LEU A 256 -14.65 19.47 -0.63
C LEU A 256 -16.10 19.94 -0.72
N ASN A 257 -16.58 20.77 0.22
CA ASN A 257 -17.97 21.20 0.31
C ASN A 257 -18.17 22.61 -0.27
N ASN A 258 -17.61 22.87 -1.46
CA ASN A 258 -17.62 24.18 -2.11
C ASN A 258 -18.72 24.39 -3.15
N SER A 259 -19.61 23.41 -3.35
CA SER A 259 -20.80 23.54 -4.20
C SER A 259 -22.08 23.51 -3.37
N GLU A 260 -23.16 24.10 -3.90
CA GLU A 260 -24.47 24.13 -3.24
C GLU A 260 -25.01 22.71 -3.01
N GLU A 261 -24.81 21.78 -3.95
CA GLU A 261 -25.27 20.40 -3.81
C GLU A 261 -24.56 19.67 -2.68
N ARG A 262 -23.24 19.90 -2.52
CA ARG A 262 -22.45 19.28 -1.45
C ARG A 262 -22.76 19.89 -0.08
N LEU A 263 -22.93 21.21 -0.01
CA LEU A 263 -23.38 21.89 1.21
C LEU A 263 -24.80 21.46 1.60
N GLN A 264 -25.70 21.25 0.64
CA GLN A 264 -27.03 20.73 0.92
C GLN A 264 -26.97 19.29 1.43
N ALA A 265 -26.10 18.43 0.88
CA ALA A 265 -25.91 17.08 1.39
C ALA A 265 -25.34 17.07 2.82
N PHE A 266 -24.39 17.96 3.12
CA PHE A 266 -23.89 18.20 4.47
C PHE A 266 -25.02 18.64 5.42
N GLU A 267 -25.82 19.65 5.03
CA GLU A 267 -26.95 20.11 5.81
C GLU A 267 -27.97 19.00 6.08
N ASP A 268 -28.32 18.20 5.07
CA ASP A 268 -29.27 17.10 5.22
C ASP A 268 -28.77 16.06 6.25
N VAL A 269 -27.46 15.73 6.24
CA VAL A 269 -26.85 14.83 7.23
C VAL A 269 -26.86 15.45 8.63
N VAL A 270 -26.48 16.73 8.77
CA VAL A 270 -26.48 17.45 10.05
C VAL A 270 -27.90 17.51 10.63
N LYS A 271 -28.89 17.83 9.80
CA LYS A 271 -30.30 17.82 10.17
C LYS A 271 -30.75 16.44 10.65
N TYR A 272 -30.35 15.38 9.95
CA TYR A 272 -30.68 14.01 10.33
C TYR A 272 -30.08 13.63 11.69
N LEU A 273 -28.81 13.94 11.92
CA LEU A 273 -28.13 13.74 13.21
C LEU A 273 -28.84 14.50 14.34
N SER A 274 -29.23 15.76 14.10
CA SER A 274 -29.95 16.56 15.10
C SER A 274 -31.31 15.95 15.45
N ILE A 275 -32.07 15.47 14.47
CA ILE A 275 -33.35 14.77 14.69
C ILE A 275 -33.13 13.51 15.54
N LYS A 276 -32.19 12.64 15.15
CA LYS A 276 -31.89 11.38 15.87
C LYS A 276 -31.35 11.62 17.28
N SER A 277 -30.61 12.70 17.49
CA SER A 277 -30.12 13.06 18.81
C SER A 277 -31.26 13.54 19.72
N ARG A 278 -32.21 14.30 19.18
CA ARG A 278 -33.37 14.81 19.93
C ARG A 278 -34.40 13.71 20.26
N SER A 279 -34.54 12.70 19.41
CA SER A 279 -35.36 11.51 19.70
C SER A 279 -34.72 10.55 20.70
N GLY A 280 -33.43 10.74 21.03
CA GLY A 280 -32.67 9.85 21.92
C GLY A 280 -32.12 8.60 21.25
N ASP A 281 -32.24 8.48 19.93
CA ASP A 281 -31.75 7.33 19.15
C ASP A 281 -30.21 7.29 19.09
N ILE A 282 -29.56 8.46 19.19
CA ILE A 282 -28.11 8.58 19.21
C ILE A 282 -27.66 9.51 20.33
N TRP A 283 -26.46 9.26 20.86
CA TRP A 283 -25.71 10.27 21.59
C TRP A 283 -24.76 10.97 20.63
N LEU A 284 -25.15 12.16 20.17
CA LEU A 284 -24.30 13.03 19.36
C LEU A 284 -23.33 13.77 20.28
N ALA A 285 -22.04 13.46 20.19
CA ALA A 285 -21.04 13.97 21.10
C ALA A 285 -19.67 14.14 20.43
N SER A 286 -18.90 15.11 20.91
CA SER A 286 -17.50 15.24 20.54
C SER A 286 -16.73 14.00 21.02
N PRO A 287 -15.71 13.52 20.28
CA PRO A 287 -14.88 12.40 20.69
C PRO A 287 -14.27 12.59 22.08
N GLN A 288 -13.90 13.82 22.48
CA GLN A 288 -13.45 14.09 23.85
C GLN A 288 -14.46 13.64 24.91
N LEU A 289 -15.76 13.90 24.72
CA LEU A 289 -16.78 13.54 25.69
C LEU A 289 -17.01 12.03 25.78
N THR A 290 -16.67 11.28 24.73
CA THR A 290 -16.85 9.83 24.69
C THR A 290 -15.68 9.06 25.33
N THR A 291 -14.53 9.70 25.57
CA THR A 291 -13.30 9.07 26.11
C THR A 291 -13.43 8.40 27.48
N HIS A 292 -14.35 8.85 28.33
CA HIS A 292 -14.50 8.34 29.71
C HIS A 292 -15.48 7.16 29.82
N SER A 293 -15.89 6.60 28.68
CA SER A 293 -16.90 5.54 28.64
C SER A 293 -16.30 4.19 29.03
N LYS A 294 -16.86 3.53 30.07
CA LYS A 294 -16.52 2.15 30.47
C LYS A 294 -16.97 1.07 29.46
N ARG A 295 -17.34 1.49 28.25
CA ARG A 295 -17.94 0.68 27.18
C ARG A 295 -16.93 0.08 26.23
N TYR A 296 -15.75 0.67 26.14
CA TYR A 296 -14.77 0.26 25.15
C TYR A 296 -14.14 -1.07 25.53
N ASN A 297 -13.84 -1.87 24.50
CA ASN A 297 -13.02 -3.04 24.70
C ASN A 297 -11.62 -2.61 25.16
N HIS A 298 -11.16 -3.22 26.25
CA HIS A 298 -9.78 -3.09 26.71
C HIS A 298 -8.92 -4.20 26.10
N GLY A 299 -7.69 -3.86 25.69
CA GLY A 299 -6.73 -4.80 25.13
C GLY A 299 -5.37 -4.18 24.81
N SER A 300 -4.41 -5.00 24.41
CA SER A 300 -3.13 -4.50 23.90
C SER A 300 -3.31 -3.85 22.53
N PHE A 301 -2.46 -2.87 22.20
CA PHE A 301 -2.45 -2.29 20.86
C PHE A 301 -2.20 -3.36 19.77
N SER A 302 -1.38 -4.38 20.05
CA SER A 302 -1.12 -5.49 19.13
C SER A 302 -2.38 -6.27 18.77
N ALA A 303 -3.28 -6.52 19.72
CA ALA A 303 -4.57 -7.17 19.47
C ALA A 303 -5.50 -6.30 18.62
N PHE A 304 -5.38 -4.97 18.76
CA PHE A 304 -6.19 -3.99 18.05
C PHE A 304 -5.64 -3.63 16.65
N LYS A 305 -4.34 -3.87 16.39
CA LYS A 305 -3.70 -3.65 15.08
C LYS A 305 -4.44 -4.34 13.92
N ASN A 306 -5.07 -5.48 14.18
CA ASN A 306 -5.84 -6.24 13.19
C ASN A 306 -7.21 -5.62 12.84
N GLN A 307 -7.72 -4.68 13.65
CA GLN A 307 -8.98 -3.95 13.40
C GLN A 307 -8.77 -2.60 12.71
N LEU A 308 -7.52 -2.13 12.68
CA LEU A 308 -7.11 -0.97 11.90
C LEU A 308 -7.08 -1.40 10.43
N SER A 309 -7.68 -0.59 9.57
CA SER A 309 -7.87 -0.92 8.15
C SER A 309 -6.58 -0.73 7.34
N TYR A 310 -5.52 -1.42 7.75
CA TYR A 310 -4.19 -1.38 7.12
C TYR A 310 -4.09 -2.24 5.85
N ARG A 311 -5.03 -3.16 5.62
CA ARG A 311 -5.07 -3.92 4.35
C ARG A 311 -5.55 -3.02 3.21
N GLY A 312 -4.66 -2.79 2.24
CA GLY A 312 -4.93 -2.03 1.01
C GLY A 312 -4.56 -0.55 1.07
N PHE A 313 -3.79 -0.12 2.07
CA PHE A 313 -3.35 1.28 2.24
C PHE A 313 -1.86 1.52 2.02
N GLU A 314 -1.07 0.45 1.89
CA GLU A 314 0.38 0.57 1.62
C GLU A 314 0.62 1.09 0.17
N ASP A 315 -0.35 0.93 -0.75
CA ASP A 315 -0.30 1.44 -2.15
C ASP A 315 -1.14 2.70 -2.42
N CYS A 316 -1.49 3.49 -1.39
CA CYS A 316 -2.33 4.66 -1.59
C CYS A 316 -1.47 5.86 -2.04
N HIS A 317 -1.07 5.90 -3.32
CA HIS A 317 -0.53 7.09 -4.02
C HIS A 317 -1.51 8.29 -4.08
N LEU A 318 -2.61 8.23 -3.33
CA LEU A 318 -3.84 8.98 -3.59
C LEU A 318 -4.02 10.19 -2.67
N CYS A 319 -3.02 10.48 -1.83
CA CYS A 319 -2.90 11.75 -1.12
C CYS A 319 -2.15 12.84 -1.93
N GLN A 320 -1.78 12.58 -3.20
CA GLN A 320 -0.88 13.47 -3.96
C GLN A 320 -1.36 13.92 -5.35
N ILE A 321 -2.60 13.66 -5.80
CA ILE A 321 -2.98 13.96 -7.19
C ILE A 321 -4.33 14.68 -7.28
N LEU A 322 -4.32 15.88 -7.88
CA LEU A 322 -5.45 16.50 -8.57
C LEU A 322 -5.04 16.88 -10.01
N PRO A 323 -6.04 17.05 -10.91
CA PRO A 323 -5.91 16.74 -12.32
C PRO A 323 -5.66 17.97 -13.20
N THR A 324 -4.87 17.77 -14.24
CA THR A 324 -4.85 18.63 -15.43
C THR A 324 -6.01 18.26 -16.36
N GLU A 325 -6.91 19.25 -16.51
CA GLU A 325 -7.69 19.62 -17.69
C GLU A 325 -8.65 18.63 -18.38
N MET A 326 -9.91 19.10 -18.44
CA MET A 326 -10.89 18.84 -19.47
C MET A 326 -10.30 19.03 -20.88
N ALA A 327 -10.10 17.95 -21.65
CA ALA A 327 -10.19 17.99 -23.12
C ALA A 327 -10.35 16.58 -23.74
N THR A 328 -11.50 16.41 -24.39
CA THR A 328 -11.77 15.53 -25.55
C THR A 328 -11.67 13.99 -25.40
N SER A 329 -12.85 13.39 -25.52
CA SER A 329 -13.19 12.05 -26.02
C SER A 329 -12.10 11.31 -26.83
N HIS A 330 -11.95 10.00 -26.60
CA HIS A 330 -12.42 8.94 -27.50
C HIS A 330 -12.38 7.59 -26.77
N ALA A 331 -13.47 6.83 -26.89
CA ALA A 331 -13.62 5.49 -26.33
C ALA A 331 -12.80 4.47 -27.11
N ASN A 332 -12.26 3.45 -26.44
CA ASN A 332 -12.37 2.08 -26.94
C ASN A 332 -12.20 1.03 -25.83
N ASN A 333 -13.13 0.06 -25.89
CA ASN A 333 -13.23 -1.10 -25.03
C ASN A 333 -12.08 -2.10 -25.24
N SER A 334 -11.57 -2.67 -24.16
CA SER A 334 -11.19 -4.09 -24.13
C SER A 334 -11.41 -4.65 -22.73
N LYS A 335 -12.45 -5.47 -22.62
CA LYS A 335 -12.74 -6.33 -21.46
C LYS A 335 -11.69 -7.44 -21.43
N ILE A 336 -11.01 -7.63 -20.29
CA ILE A 336 -10.35 -8.89 -19.98
C ILE A 336 -11.00 -9.45 -18.71
N HIS A 337 -11.67 -10.59 -18.90
CA HIS A 337 -12.32 -11.37 -17.86
C HIS A 337 -11.25 -12.07 -17.00
N ALA A 338 -11.11 -11.66 -15.74
CA ALA A 338 -10.48 -12.49 -14.71
C ALA A 338 -11.61 -13.11 -13.86
N ASN A 339 -11.85 -14.40 -14.10
CA ASN A 339 -12.81 -15.20 -13.34
C ASN A 339 -12.36 -15.29 -11.87
N GLY A 340 -13.04 -14.56 -11.01
CA GLY A 340 -12.96 -14.73 -9.56
C GLY A 340 -13.52 -16.10 -9.15
N ILE A 341 -12.86 -16.74 -8.19
CA ILE A 341 -13.50 -17.78 -7.38
C ILE A 341 -14.09 -17.05 -6.17
N PRO A 342 -15.42 -16.99 -6.01
CA PRO A 342 -16.04 -16.31 -4.88
C PRO A 342 -15.88 -17.14 -3.61
N PHE A 343 -15.40 -16.52 -2.54
CA PHE A 343 -15.54 -17.05 -1.19
C PHE A 343 -17.03 -16.93 -0.80
N GLN A 344 -17.77 -18.04 -0.86
CA GLN A 344 -19.12 -18.14 -0.31
C GLN A 344 -19.01 -18.29 1.22
N GLU A 345 -19.38 -17.26 1.97
CA GLU A 345 -19.76 -17.42 3.37
C GLU A 345 -21.18 -17.99 3.44
N THR A 346 -21.28 -19.30 3.70
CA THR A 346 -22.52 -19.93 4.16
C THR A 346 -22.75 -19.54 5.62
N LEU A 347 -23.65 -18.57 5.84
CA LEU A 347 -24.19 -18.25 7.16
C LEU A 347 -25.03 -19.44 7.66
N VAL A 348 -24.50 -20.18 8.63
CA VAL A 348 -25.27 -21.17 9.40
C VAL A 348 -25.94 -20.43 10.55
N ASN A 349 -27.28 -20.42 10.55
CA ASN A 349 -28.09 -19.93 11.66
C ASN A 349 -27.81 -20.76 12.93
N GLY A 350 -27.47 -20.09 14.04
CA GLY A 350 -27.30 -20.74 15.33
C GLY A 350 -27.32 -19.78 16.51
N GLY A 351 -28.48 -19.72 17.19
CA GLY A 351 -28.58 -19.70 18.66
C GLY A 351 -28.32 -18.39 19.42
N GLU A 352 -29.35 -17.93 20.13
CA GLU A 352 -29.29 -16.90 21.16
C GLU A 352 -28.26 -17.25 22.26
N GLY A 353 -27.15 -16.50 22.31
CA GLY A 353 -26.11 -16.62 23.33
C GLY A 353 -25.17 -15.41 23.29
N ALA A 354 -24.63 -15.00 24.44
CA ALA A 354 -23.80 -13.80 24.60
C ALA A 354 -22.64 -13.69 23.58
N PRO A 355 -22.20 -12.46 23.19
CA PRO A 355 -21.17 -12.29 22.17
C PRO A 355 -19.83 -12.88 22.62
N SER A 356 -19.37 -13.91 21.91
CA SER A 356 -18.07 -14.57 22.09
C SER A 356 -17.01 -13.89 21.21
N ARG A 357 -15.79 -13.66 21.74
CA ARG A 357 -14.63 -13.22 20.94
C ARG A 357 -14.10 -14.32 20.01
N CYS A 358 -14.52 -15.57 20.24
CA CYS A 358 -14.15 -16.69 19.40
C CYS A 358 -15.03 -16.70 18.15
N ALA A 359 -14.41 -16.84 16.98
CA ALA A 359 -15.14 -17.17 15.78
C ALA A 359 -15.97 -18.46 16.00
N PRO A 360 -17.13 -18.61 15.34
CA PRO A 360 -17.92 -19.84 15.41
C PRO A 360 -17.05 -21.03 15.01
N LEU A 361 -17.10 -22.11 15.80
CA LEU A 361 -16.41 -23.35 15.47
C LEU A 361 -17.06 -23.94 14.20
N PRO A 362 -16.27 -24.35 13.19
CA PRO A 362 -16.77 -25.17 12.11
C PRO A 362 -17.53 -26.40 12.65
N ALA A 363 -18.58 -26.83 11.95
CA ALA A 363 -19.50 -27.87 12.42
C ALA A 363 -18.84 -29.23 12.75
N ALA A 364 -17.61 -29.47 12.27
CA ALA A 364 -16.81 -30.63 12.60
C ALA A 364 -15.32 -30.26 12.67
N ILE A 365 -14.82 -29.92 13.86
CA ILE A 365 -13.38 -29.82 14.12
C ILE A 365 -12.90 -31.18 14.65
N PRO A 366 -11.90 -31.81 14.01
CA PRO A 366 -11.30 -33.03 14.54
C PRO A 366 -10.73 -32.81 15.95
N PRO A 367 -10.87 -33.77 16.89
CA PRO A 367 -10.28 -33.65 18.21
C PRO A 367 -8.75 -33.55 18.09
N MET A 368 -8.15 -32.61 18.81
CA MET A 368 -6.69 -32.50 18.86
C MET A 368 -6.07 -33.74 19.52
N LYS A 369 -4.91 -34.16 19.01
CA LYS A 369 -4.08 -35.18 19.66
C LYS A 369 -3.43 -34.61 20.92
N ASP A 370 -3.02 -35.47 21.84
CA ASP A 370 -2.09 -35.10 22.91
C ASP A 370 -0.71 -34.84 22.28
N LEU A 371 -0.30 -33.57 22.24
CA LEU A 371 0.76 -33.13 21.32
C LEU A 371 2.15 -33.50 21.83
N THR A 372 2.92 -34.13 20.95
CA THR A 372 4.34 -34.43 21.13
C THR A 372 5.14 -33.87 19.95
N THR A 373 6.47 -33.87 20.07
CA THR A 373 7.38 -33.53 18.96
C THR A 373 7.14 -34.36 17.70
N ASP A 374 6.68 -35.60 17.89
CA ASP A 374 6.53 -36.59 16.82
C ASP A 374 5.19 -36.45 16.10
N ASN A 375 4.13 -36.05 16.80
CA ASN A 375 2.76 -36.02 16.25
C ASN A 375 2.23 -34.62 15.90
N ILE A 376 2.94 -33.54 16.27
CA ILE A 376 2.49 -32.16 16.04
C ILE A 376 2.27 -31.86 14.55
N THR A 377 3.12 -32.39 13.67
CA THR A 377 3.01 -32.20 12.21
C THR A 377 1.68 -32.75 11.69
N GLU A 378 1.32 -33.97 12.07
CA GLU A 378 0.07 -34.60 11.68
C GLU A 378 -1.13 -33.81 12.19
N ASN A 379 -1.07 -33.31 13.44
CA ASN A 379 -2.15 -32.52 14.02
C ASN A 379 -2.38 -31.19 13.28
N VAL A 380 -1.31 -30.48 12.91
CA VAL A 380 -1.40 -29.25 12.10
C VAL A 380 -2.03 -29.54 10.74
N ILE A 381 -1.64 -30.64 10.08
CA ILE A 381 -2.20 -31.04 8.78
C ILE A 381 -3.69 -31.35 8.89
N ILE A 382 -4.11 -32.10 9.92
CA ILE A 382 -5.53 -32.41 10.16
C ILE A 382 -6.37 -31.12 10.23
N LEU A 383 -5.89 -30.10 10.93
CA LEU A 383 -6.59 -28.82 11.07
C LEU A 383 -6.57 -28.00 9.76
N ASN A 384 -5.42 -27.94 9.06
CA ASN A 384 -5.32 -27.24 7.77
C ASN A 384 -6.18 -27.90 6.67
N ASN A 385 -6.46 -29.20 6.79
CA ASN A 385 -7.31 -29.95 5.86
C ASN A 385 -8.79 -29.57 5.91
N LEU A 386 -9.21 -28.72 6.86
CA LEU A 386 -10.52 -28.07 6.84
C LEU A 386 -10.68 -27.10 5.65
N CYS A 387 -9.60 -26.71 4.97
CA CYS A 387 -9.64 -25.92 3.75
C CYS A 387 -10.33 -26.67 2.59
N SER A 388 -11.37 -26.07 2.02
CA SER A 388 -12.15 -26.67 0.91
C SER A 388 -11.37 -26.75 -0.40
N ASN A 389 -10.44 -25.81 -0.66
CA ASN A 389 -9.66 -25.77 -1.90
C ASN A 389 -8.57 -26.87 -1.90
N PRO A 390 -8.62 -27.87 -2.81
CA PRO A 390 -7.67 -28.98 -2.83
C PRO A 390 -6.22 -28.56 -3.10
N ARG A 391 -6.00 -27.53 -3.93
CA ARG A 391 -4.65 -27.04 -4.25
C ARG A 391 -4.03 -26.31 -3.07
N THR A 392 -4.80 -25.42 -2.41
CA THR A 392 -4.36 -24.74 -1.19
C THR A 392 -4.02 -25.76 -0.10
N ARG A 393 -4.87 -26.78 0.07
CA ARG A 393 -4.63 -27.87 1.03
C ARG A 393 -3.30 -28.58 0.79
N PHE A 394 -3.07 -29.01 -0.45
CA PHE A 394 -1.81 -29.65 -0.85
C PHE A 394 -0.59 -28.76 -0.58
N ILE A 395 -0.65 -27.46 -0.92
CA ILE A 395 0.47 -26.52 -0.70
C ILE A 395 0.79 -26.41 0.80
N PHE A 396 -0.21 -26.15 1.64
CA PHE A 396 0.01 -25.97 3.08
C PHE A 396 0.42 -27.28 3.78
N GLU A 397 -0.10 -28.42 3.34
CA GLU A 397 0.34 -29.73 3.83
C GLU A 397 1.83 -29.95 3.57
N ARG A 398 2.28 -29.75 2.32
CA ARG A 398 3.70 -29.89 1.96
C ARG A 398 4.58 -28.87 2.67
N LEU A 399 4.13 -27.61 2.76
CA LEU A 399 4.88 -26.56 3.46
C LEU A 399 5.10 -26.91 4.95
N VAL A 400 4.05 -27.34 5.65
CA VAL A 400 4.15 -27.73 7.08
C VAL A 400 5.07 -28.94 7.25
N HIS A 401 4.97 -29.94 6.37
CA HIS A 401 5.89 -31.08 6.39
C HIS A 401 7.34 -30.62 6.27
N HIS A 402 7.69 -29.89 5.20
CA HIS A 402 9.06 -29.46 4.95
C HIS A 402 9.60 -28.54 6.06
N LEU A 403 8.77 -27.64 6.60
CA LEU A 403 9.18 -26.74 7.67
C LEU A 403 9.44 -27.47 9.00
N HIS A 404 8.56 -28.41 9.38
CA HIS A 404 8.75 -29.19 10.60
C HIS A 404 9.90 -30.20 10.48
N ASP A 405 10.07 -30.82 9.31
CA ASP A 405 11.19 -31.73 9.05
C ASP A 405 12.52 -30.98 9.08
N PHE A 406 12.60 -29.77 8.49
CA PHE A 406 13.77 -28.90 8.62
C PHE A 406 14.12 -28.63 10.09
N ALA A 407 13.15 -28.22 10.91
CA ALA A 407 13.39 -27.94 12.32
C ALA A 407 13.87 -29.17 13.11
N ARG A 408 13.35 -30.37 12.78
CA ARG A 408 13.80 -31.65 13.39
C ARG A 408 15.20 -32.04 12.92
N GLU A 409 15.45 -31.96 11.62
CA GLU A 409 16.72 -32.32 11.00
C GLU A 409 17.88 -31.48 11.55
N THR A 410 17.66 -30.17 11.70
CA THR A 410 18.69 -29.26 12.23
C THR A 410 18.73 -29.20 13.74
N GLN A 411 17.76 -29.81 14.44
CA GLN A 411 17.52 -29.62 15.87
C GLN A 411 17.46 -28.14 16.25
N LEU A 412 16.67 -27.36 15.50
CA LEU A 412 16.63 -25.90 15.60
C LEU A 412 16.36 -25.45 17.04
N THR A 413 17.30 -24.71 17.62
CA THR A 413 17.16 -24.19 18.98
C THR A 413 16.20 -23.00 19.04
N SER A 414 15.70 -22.65 20.23
CA SER A 414 14.85 -21.48 20.40
C SER A 414 15.56 -20.17 20.05
N GLU A 415 16.88 -20.09 20.27
CA GLU A 415 17.70 -18.92 19.93
C GLU A 415 17.86 -18.78 18.41
N GLU A 416 18.17 -19.87 17.70
CA GLU A 416 18.25 -19.88 16.23
C GLU A 416 16.89 -19.61 15.59
N TRP A 417 15.81 -20.15 16.16
CA TRP A 417 14.45 -19.88 15.71
C TRP A 417 14.10 -18.38 15.86
N MET A 418 14.40 -17.77 17.01
CA MET A 418 14.19 -16.33 17.21
C MET A 418 15.03 -15.49 16.24
N LEU A 419 16.29 -15.88 15.99
CA LEU A 419 17.14 -15.21 15.00
C LEU A 419 16.53 -15.29 13.58
N GLY A 420 15.96 -16.43 13.19
CA GLY A 420 15.23 -16.59 11.94
C GLY A 420 13.97 -15.71 11.85
N ILE A 421 13.23 -15.59 12.95
CA ILE A 421 12.07 -14.67 13.04
C ILE A 421 12.51 -13.21 12.90
N ASP A 422 13.57 -12.80 13.57
CA ASP A 422 14.11 -11.44 13.49
C ASP A 422 14.64 -11.13 12.08
N PHE A 423 15.31 -12.11 11.45
CA PHE A 423 15.76 -12.02 10.06
C PHE A 423 14.59 -11.80 9.10
N LEU A 424 13.56 -12.65 9.13
CA LEU A 424 12.38 -12.51 8.26
C LEU A 424 11.62 -11.20 8.54
N THR A 425 11.58 -10.78 9.81
CA THR A 425 10.99 -9.50 10.21
C THR A 425 11.77 -8.33 9.61
N ALA A 426 13.10 -8.38 9.63
CA ALA A 426 13.95 -7.35 9.05
C ALA A 426 13.81 -7.29 7.52
N VAL A 427 13.75 -8.46 6.85
CA VAL A 427 13.50 -8.55 5.40
C VAL A 427 12.18 -7.88 5.05
N GLY A 428 11.12 -8.13 5.84
CA GLY A 428 9.82 -7.50 5.63
C GLY A 428 9.82 -5.99 5.88
N LYS A 429 10.57 -5.51 6.88
CA LYS A 429 10.64 -4.09 7.24
C LYS A 429 11.39 -3.21 6.24
N ILE A 430 12.43 -3.76 5.61
CA ILE A 430 13.23 -3.02 4.61
C ILE A 430 12.61 -3.10 3.21
N SER A 431 11.61 -3.96 3.00
CA SER A 431 10.92 -4.05 1.72
C SER A 431 9.96 -2.87 1.51
N ASP A 432 10.01 -2.26 0.33
CA ASP A 432 9.09 -1.21 -0.15
C ASP A 432 8.86 -1.36 -1.68
N ASP A 433 8.18 -0.39 -2.32
CA ASP A 433 7.83 -0.44 -3.74
C ASP A 433 9.04 -0.41 -4.69
N LEU A 434 10.18 0.13 -4.24
CA LEU A 434 11.41 0.20 -5.03
C LEU A 434 12.39 -0.91 -4.65
N ARG A 435 12.33 -1.38 -3.40
CA ARG A 435 13.19 -2.42 -2.85
C ARG A 435 12.37 -3.60 -2.38
N ALA A 436 12.30 -4.65 -3.20
CA ALA A 436 11.64 -5.90 -2.82
C ALA A 436 12.63 -6.90 -2.16
N GLU A 437 13.03 -6.67 -0.91
CA GLU A 437 14.00 -7.53 -0.21
C GLU A 437 13.47 -8.98 -0.01
N MET A 438 12.15 -9.17 0.08
CA MET A 438 11.54 -10.52 0.06
C MET A 438 11.78 -11.27 -1.27
N ILE A 439 11.73 -10.56 -2.40
CA ILE A 439 12.07 -11.14 -3.71
C ILE A 439 13.58 -11.41 -3.75
N LEU A 440 14.40 -10.49 -3.25
CA LEU A 440 15.85 -10.69 -3.20
C LEU A 440 16.26 -11.89 -2.33
N LEU A 441 15.53 -12.16 -1.23
CA LEU A 441 15.70 -13.36 -0.43
C LEU A 441 15.36 -14.62 -1.24
N SER A 442 14.25 -14.61 -1.98
CA SER A 442 13.86 -15.70 -2.89
C SER A 442 14.92 -15.93 -3.97
N ASP A 443 15.45 -14.87 -4.57
CA ASP A 443 16.47 -14.90 -5.61
C ASP A 443 17.77 -15.50 -5.08
N THR A 444 18.25 -15.01 -3.93
CA THR A 444 19.52 -15.45 -3.35
C THR A 444 19.48 -16.84 -2.70
N LEU A 445 18.28 -17.37 -2.45
CA LEU A 445 18.05 -18.78 -2.08
C LEU A 445 17.73 -19.68 -3.28
N GLY A 446 17.66 -19.13 -4.50
CA GLY A 446 17.40 -19.86 -5.75
C GLY A 446 15.94 -20.26 -5.98
N LEU A 447 15.02 -19.81 -5.12
CA LEU A 447 13.60 -20.17 -5.23
C LEU A 447 12.95 -19.53 -6.46
N SER A 448 13.28 -18.27 -6.78
CA SER A 448 12.72 -17.57 -7.94
C SER A 448 13.04 -18.29 -9.26
N LEU A 449 14.30 -18.70 -9.42
CA LEU A 449 14.74 -19.46 -10.59
C LEU A 449 14.08 -20.85 -10.67
N LEU A 450 13.93 -21.52 -9.51
CA LEU A 450 13.22 -22.80 -9.46
C LEU A 450 11.76 -22.66 -9.87
N ILE A 451 11.07 -21.60 -9.42
CA ILE A 451 9.69 -21.31 -9.80
C ILE A 451 9.59 -21.00 -11.31
N ASP A 452 10.53 -20.24 -11.88
CA ASP A 452 10.58 -20.01 -13.34
C ASP A 452 10.70 -21.33 -14.10
N ALA A 453 11.65 -22.19 -13.71
CA ALA A 453 11.88 -23.48 -14.37
C ALA A 453 10.69 -24.46 -14.28
N ILE A 454 9.90 -24.37 -13.20
CA ILE A 454 8.64 -25.14 -13.04
C ILE A 454 7.53 -24.56 -13.93
N SER A 455 7.43 -23.23 -13.99
CA SER A 455 6.36 -22.53 -14.68
C SER A 455 6.53 -22.56 -16.20
N HIS A 456 7.77 -22.45 -16.67
CA HIS A 456 8.18 -22.36 -18.08
C HIS A 456 9.16 -23.49 -18.44
N PRO A 457 8.73 -24.78 -18.41
CA PRO A 457 9.60 -25.88 -18.79
C PRO A 457 10.08 -25.76 -20.23
N ARG A 458 11.37 -26.00 -20.45
CA ARG A 458 11.99 -25.81 -21.77
C ARG A 458 11.70 -26.97 -22.71
N ILE A 459 11.38 -26.62 -23.95
CA ILE A 459 11.08 -27.54 -25.07
C ILE A 459 12.20 -27.41 -26.09
N GLY A 460 12.97 -28.49 -26.30
CA GLY A 460 13.94 -28.55 -27.40
C GLY A 460 14.90 -27.36 -27.42
N LYS A 461 14.74 -26.48 -28.42
CA LYS A 461 15.59 -25.29 -28.65
C LYS A 461 15.03 -23.98 -28.09
N ALA A 462 13.90 -24.01 -27.37
CA ALA A 462 13.32 -22.81 -26.77
C ALA A 462 14.33 -22.12 -25.84
N THR A 463 14.47 -20.80 -25.96
CA THR A 463 15.43 -20.04 -25.17
C THR A 463 15.15 -20.19 -23.69
N GLU A 464 16.20 -20.27 -22.89
CA GLU A 464 16.08 -20.36 -21.45
C GLU A 464 15.70 -19.01 -20.83
N GLY A 465 14.81 -19.08 -19.84
CA GLY A 465 14.46 -17.93 -19.02
C GLY A 465 15.35 -17.87 -17.78
N THR A 466 15.34 -16.70 -17.16
CA THR A 466 16.04 -16.42 -15.91
C THR A 466 15.23 -15.43 -15.07
N VAL A 467 15.75 -15.06 -13.91
CA VAL A 467 15.09 -14.15 -12.98
C VAL A 467 14.79 -12.79 -13.63
N LEU A 468 13.59 -12.25 -13.39
CA LEU A 468 13.20 -10.91 -13.82
C LEU A 468 14.11 -9.84 -13.18
N GLY A 469 14.49 -10.06 -11.92
CA GLY A 469 15.16 -9.05 -11.11
C GLY A 469 14.20 -7.91 -10.69
N PRO A 470 14.65 -7.03 -9.77
CA PRO A 470 13.79 -6.03 -9.15
C PRO A 470 13.63 -4.73 -9.95
N TYR A 471 14.29 -4.57 -11.11
CA TYR A 471 14.46 -3.26 -11.78
C TYR A 471 13.65 -3.09 -13.08
N HIS A 472 12.74 -4.02 -13.40
CA HIS A 472 11.76 -3.82 -14.48
C HIS A 472 10.70 -2.79 -14.05
N THR A 473 10.27 -1.94 -14.98
CA THR A 473 9.23 -0.92 -14.74
C THR A 473 8.26 -0.85 -15.91
N HIS A 474 7.05 -0.36 -15.65
CA HIS A 474 5.99 -0.21 -16.66
C HIS A 474 6.02 1.13 -17.40
N ASP A 475 6.94 2.03 -17.05
CA ASP A 475 7.08 3.36 -17.65
C ASP A 475 8.17 3.44 -18.73
N ALA A 476 8.74 2.30 -19.14
CA ALA A 476 9.66 2.24 -20.27
C ALA A 476 9.01 2.79 -21.55
N PRO A 477 9.69 3.65 -22.32
CA PRO A 477 9.12 4.24 -23.52
C PRO A 477 8.90 3.18 -24.61
N VAL A 478 7.75 3.22 -25.27
CA VAL A 478 7.49 2.43 -26.48
C VAL A 478 8.18 3.12 -27.66
N THR A 479 9.09 2.42 -28.33
CA THR A 479 9.99 3.00 -29.33
C THR A 479 10.10 2.11 -30.57
N ASP A 480 10.59 2.70 -31.66
CA ASP A 480 10.94 1.98 -32.88
C ASP A 480 12.32 1.32 -32.77
N ASN A 481 12.60 0.35 -33.63
CA ASN A 481 13.92 -0.25 -33.74
C ASN A 481 15.01 0.79 -34.02
N GLY A 482 16.14 0.66 -33.34
CA GLY A 482 17.27 1.59 -33.41
C GLY A 482 17.34 2.60 -32.28
N TYR A 483 16.41 2.55 -31.32
CA TYR A 483 16.44 3.40 -30.13
C TYR A 483 17.76 3.24 -29.33
N VAL A 484 18.22 4.32 -28.71
CA VAL A 484 19.43 4.34 -27.88
C VAL A 484 18.99 4.41 -26.41
N LEU A 485 19.32 3.39 -25.62
CA LEU A 485 18.84 3.24 -24.25
C LEU A 485 19.36 4.32 -23.29
N HIS A 486 20.58 4.80 -23.53
CA HIS A 486 21.28 5.75 -22.66
C HIS A 486 21.79 6.98 -23.42
N GLU A 487 21.66 8.15 -22.82
CA GLU A 487 22.19 9.41 -23.38
C GLU A 487 23.71 9.60 -23.16
N ASP A 488 24.39 8.73 -22.40
CA ASP A 488 25.82 8.86 -22.07
C ASP A 488 26.75 8.76 -23.30
N GLU A 489 27.22 9.89 -23.81
CA GLU A 489 28.15 9.95 -24.96
C GLU A 489 29.52 9.28 -24.69
N GLY A 490 29.91 9.13 -23.42
CA GLY A 490 31.20 8.56 -23.00
C GLY A 490 31.21 7.04 -22.85
N ALA A 491 30.03 6.40 -22.78
CA ALA A 491 29.91 4.96 -22.59
C ALA A 491 30.40 4.15 -23.82
N GLU A 492 31.01 2.99 -23.57
CA GLU A 492 31.29 2.02 -24.64
C GLU A 492 29.96 1.46 -25.15
N ARG A 493 29.60 1.82 -26.39
CA ARG A 493 28.31 1.45 -26.98
C ARG A 493 28.26 -0.01 -27.38
N LEU A 494 27.11 -0.63 -27.12
CA LEU A 494 26.77 -1.99 -27.52
C LEU A 494 25.58 -1.95 -28.48
N PHE A 495 25.77 -2.36 -29.73
CA PHE A 495 24.66 -2.58 -30.64
C PHE A 495 24.08 -3.97 -30.42
N VAL A 496 22.80 -4.04 -30.08
CA VAL A 496 22.09 -5.28 -29.82
C VAL A 496 21.17 -5.57 -31.01
N LEU A 497 21.40 -6.71 -31.68
CA LEU A 497 20.64 -7.16 -32.83
C LEU A 497 20.12 -8.57 -32.60
N CYS A 498 18.81 -8.70 -32.40
CA CYS A 498 18.19 -9.96 -32.05
C CYS A 498 17.12 -10.38 -33.06
N ASN A 499 16.90 -11.69 -33.18
CA ASN A 499 15.76 -12.25 -33.91
C ASN A 499 14.89 -13.09 -32.98
N ILE A 500 13.61 -13.18 -33.28
CA ILE A 500 12.65 -14.01 -32.55
C ILE A 500 12.03 -15.03 -33.49
N LYS A 501 12.14 -16.30 -33.12
CA LYS A 501 11.66 -17.45 -33.88
C LYS A 501 10.77 -18.34 -33.01
N ASP A 502 9.93 -19.14 -33.63
CA ASP A 502 9.23 -20.23 -32.95
C ASP A 502 10.10 -21.50 -32.88
N THR A 503 9.58 -22.53 -32.23
CA THR A 503 10.27 -23.83 -32.08
C THR A 503 10.47 -24.59 -33.41
N GLU A 504 9.83 -24.18 -34.49
CA GLU A 504 9.99 -24.71 -35.85
C GLU A 504 10.99 -23.89 -36.69
N GLY A 505 11.42 -22.73 -36.18
CA GLY A 505 12.38 -21.83 -36.81
C GLY A 505 11.73 -20.72 -37.65
N ASN A 506 10.40 -20.58 -37.62
CA ASN A 506 9.71 -19.51 -38.32
C ASN A 506 9.87 -18.19 -37.54
N ALA A 507 10.03 -17.08 -38.26
CA ALA A 507 10.09 -15.75 -37.68
C ALA A 507 8.77 -15.37 -36.99
N ILE A 508 8.86 -14.75 -35.82
CA ILE A 508 7.70 -14.22 -35.09
C ILE A 508 7.73 -12.69 -35.14
N SER A 509 6.84 -12.11 -35.93
CA SER A 509 6.64 -10.66 -36.01
C SER A 509 5.79 -10.14 -34.86
N ASP A 510 5.86 -8.83 -34.58
CA ASP A 510 5.03 -8.13 -33.61
C ASP A 510 5.02 -8.79 -32.21
N VAL A 511 6.20 -9.21 -31.75
CA VAL A 511 6.45 -9.57 -30.35
C VAL A 511 6.79 -8.29 -29.61
N GLN A 512 6.17 -8.05 -28.45
CA GLN A 512 6.58 -6.96 -27.59
C GLN A 512 7.90 -7.33 -26.90
N CYS A 513 8.92 -6.49 -27.06
CA CYS A 513 10.26 -6.71 -26.53
C CYS A 513 10.59 -5.61 -25.51
N ASP A 514 10.34 -5.88 -24.24
CA ASP A 514 10.79 -5.05 -23.14
C ASP A 514 12.28 -5.33 -22.89
N VAL A 515 13.12 -4.31 -22.91
CA VAL A 515 14.57 -4.41 -22.65
C VAL A 515 14.99 -3.41 -21.60
N TRP A 516 15.90 -3.81 -20.71
CA TRP A 516 16.48 -2.92 -19.70
C TRP A 516 17.87 -3.38 -19.27
N GLU A 517 18.71 -2.43 -18.86
CA GLU A 517 20.06 -2.66 -18.37
C GLU A 517 20.47 -1.56 -17.36
N GLY A 518 21.61 -1.77 -16.69
CA GLY A 518 22.27 -0.72 -15.91
C GLY A 518 23.17 0.14 -16.79
N ASP A 519 23.47 1.35 -16.33
CA ASP A 519 24.38 2.27 -16.99
C ASP A 519 25.84 1.76 -17.04
N SER A 520 26.75 2.59 -17.58
CA SER A 520 28.18 2.30 -17.68
C SER A 520 28.90 2.08 -16.33
N HIS A 521 28.21 2.31 -15.21
CA HIS A 521 28.67 2.10 -13.84
C HIS A 521 27.87 1.02 -13.10
N GLY A 522 26.91 0.37 -13.75
CA GLY A 522 26.11 -0.72 -13.20
C GLY A 522 24.91 -0.27 -12.36
N PHE A 523 24.46 0.99 -12.51
CA PHE A 523 23.25 1.50 -11.86
C PHE A 523 22.06 1.48 -12.81
N TYR A 524 20.93 0.95 -12.34
CA TYR A 524 19.65 1.15 -13.00
C TYR A 524 19.08 2.53 -12.65
N ASP A 525 18.39 3.16 -13.59
CA ASP A 525 17.74 4.46 -13.41
C ASP A 525 16.84 4.54 -12.16
N VAL A 526 16.12 3.46 -11.83
CA VAL A 526 15.25 3.36 -10.64
C VAL A 526 16.00 3.44 -9.31
N GLN A 527 17.32 3.24 -9.33
CA GLN A 527 18.18 3.40 -8.16
C GLN A 527 18.60 4.86 -7.96
N ASN A 528 18.37 5.74 -8.95
CA ASN A 528 18.61 7.16 -8.83
C ASN A 528 17.44 7.84 -8.07
N PRO A 529 17.68 8.42 -6.88
CA PRO A 529 16.64 9.09 -6.10
C PRO A 529 16.07 10.34 -6.79
N ASN A 530 16.76 10.87 -7.81
CA ASN A 530 16.34 12.04 -8.60
C ASN A 530 15.91 11.65 -10.03
N ARG A 531 15.45 10.40 -10.24
CA ARG A 531 14.97 9.94 -11.56
C ARG A 531 13.79 10.80 -12.05
N GLU A 532 14.00 11.55 -13.12
CA GLU A 532 12.96 12.38 -13.78
C GLU A 532 12.26 11.67 -14.93
N HIS A 533 12.99 10.80 -15.65
CA HIS A 533 12.52 10.05 -16.81
C HIS A 533 13.17 8.65 -16.84
N PRO A 534 12.56 7.69 -17.56
CA PRO A 534 13.17 6.37 -17.77
C PRO A 534 14.48 6.48 -18.58
N ASP A 535 15.52 5.79 -18.12
CA ASP A 535 16.81 5.64 -18.80
C ASP A 535 17.25 4.16 -18.74
N GLY A 536 17.99 3.69 -19.75
CA GLY A 536 18.46 2.30 -19.80
C GLY A 536 17.35 1.28 -20.11
N ARG A 537 16.20 1.71 -20.62
CA ARG A 537 15.03 0.85 -20.87
C ARG A 537 14.20 1.27 -22.08
N ALA A 538 13.58 0.31 -22.74
CA ALA A 538 12.65 0.56 -23.85
C ALA A 538 11.71 -0.63 -24.07
N VAL A 539 10.58 -0.37 -24.74
CA VAL A 539 9.69 -1.40 -25.28
C VAL A 539 9.70 -1.28 -26.80
N LEU A 540 10.20 -2.31 -27.49
CA LEU A 540 10.26 -2.39 -28.95
C LEU A 540 9.33 -3.48 -29.49
N ARG A 541 9.25 -3.60 -30.82
CA ARG A 541 8.54 -4.70 -31.49
C ARG A 541 9.39 -5.38 -32.55
N SER A 542 9.29 -6.70 -32.64
CA SER A 542 9.92 -7.45 -33.73
C SER A 542 9.25 -7.16 -35.07
N ASP A 543 10.07 -7.07 -36.12
CA ASP A 543 9.62 -6.79 -37.48
C ASP A 543 9.03 -8.05 -38.18
N ALA A 544 8.71 -7.94 -39.47
CA ALA A 544 8.17 -9.05 -40.25
C ALA A 544 9.09 -10.29 -40.33
N ASN A 545 10.40 -10.12 -40.13
CA ASN A 545 11.41 -11.18 -40.10
C ASN A 545 11.74 -11.63 -38.67
N GLY A 546 11.04 -11.09 -37.66
CA GLY A 546 11.28 -11.35 -36.25
C GLY A 546 12.47 -10.56 -35.68
N GLU A 547 13.02 -9.61 -36.43
CA GLU A 547 14.19 -8.81 -36.05
C GLU A 547 13.79 -7.65 -35.13
N PHE A 548 14.56 -7.39 -34.07
CA PHE A 548 14.50 -6.16 -33.30
C PHE A 548 15.91 -5.74 -32.86
N PHE A 549 16.15 -4.44 -32.75
CA PHE A 549 17.48 -3.92 -32.43
C PHE A 549 17.45 -2.56 -31.74
N PHE A 550 18.48 -2.31 -30.94
CA PHE A 550 18.65 -1.08 -30.15
C PHE A 550 20.14 -0.86 -29.82
N THR A 551 20.49 0.33 -29.35
CA THR A 551 21.84 0.65 -28.88
C THR A 551 21.83 0.74 -27.35
N ALA A 552 22.53 -0.18 -26.74
CA ALA A 552 22.83 -0.34 -25.33
C ALA A 552 24.21 0.28 -24.98
N VAL A 553 24.62 0.09 -23.73
CA VAL A 553 26.03 0.20 -23.31
C VAL A 553 26.59 -1.21 -23.05
N VAL A 554 27.92 -1.38 -23.06
CA VAL A 554 28.51 -2.68 -22.67
C VAL A 554 28.22 -2.90 -21.18
N PRO A 555 27.49 -3.96 -20.78
CA PRO A 555 27.12 -4.15 -19.39
C PRO A 555 28.33 -4.40 -18.50
N VAL A 556 28.32 -3.84 -17.29
CA VAL A 556 29.36 -4.03 -16.28
C VAL A 556 28.81 -4.77 -15.06
N PRO A 557 29.65 -5.51 -14.31
CA PRO A 557 29.25 -6.10 -13.03
C PRO A 557 28.71 -5.08 -12.04
N TYR A 558 27.72 -5.49 -11.24
CA TYR A 558 27.16 -4.66 -10.18
C TYR A 558 26.68 -5.49 -8.99
N PRO A 559 26.71 -4.95 -7.76
CA PRO A 559 26.16 -5.64 -6.60
C PRO A 559 24.63 -5.58 -6.59
N ILE A 560 23.97 -6.68 -6.18
CA ILE A 560 22.61 -6.58 -5.63
C ILE A 560 22.64 -5.73 -4.34
N PRO A 561 21.50 -5.15 -3.90
CA PRO A 561 21.44 -4.45 -2.61
C PRO A 561 21.95 -5.34 -1.46
N ASP A 562 23.03 -4.91 -0.78
CA ASP A 562 23.73 -5.71 0.24
C ASP A 562 23.83 -5.05 1.63
N ASP A 563 23.15 -3.91 1.77
CA ASP A 563 22.98 -3.12 3.01
C ASP A 563 21.82 -3.64 3.88
N GLY A 564 21.05 -4.61 3.38
CA GLY A 564 19.91 -5.22 4.05
C GLY A 564 20.21 -6.59 4.68
N PRO A 565 19.18 -7.24 5.26
CA PRO A 565 19.30 -8.57 5.84
C PRO A 565 19.82 -9.61 4.85
N VAL A 566 19.42 -9.55 3.56
CA VAL A 566 19.93 -10.50 2.57
C VAL A 566 21.44 -10.32 2.38
N GLY A 567 21.92 -9.08 2.32
CA GLY A 567 23.36 -8.79 2.30
C GLY A 567 24.08 -9.32 3.54
N ALA A 568 23.50 -9.18 4.74
CA ALA A 568 24.03 -9.76 5.97
C ALA A 568 24.08 -11.30 5.92
N MET A 569 23.05 -11.94 5.38
CA MET A 569 23.02 -13.40 5.16
C MET A 569 24.13 -13.84 4.21
N LEU A 570 24.32 -13.14 3.08
CA LEU A 570 25.41 -13.45 2.14
C LEU A 570 26.78 -13.33 2.79
N LYS A 571 26.99 -12.29 3.61
CA LYS A 571 28.22 -12.10 4.39
C LYS A 571 28.49 -13.26 5.35
N VAL A 572 27.47 -13.73 6.07
CA VAL A 572 27.57 -14.91 6.96
C VAL A 572 27.89 -16.19 6.17
N LEU A 573 27.32 -16.33 4.97
CA LEU A 573 27.55 -17.48 4.07
C LEU A 573 28.83 -17.35 3.24
N ASN A 574 29.63 -16.30 3.42
CA ASN A 574 30.83 -15.98 2.64
C ASN A 574 30.57 -15.92 1.11
N ARG A 575 29.44 -15.30 0.73
CA ARG A 575 29.01 -15.08 -0.66
C ARG A 575 29.14 -13.60 -1.03
N HIS A 576 29.54 -13.30 -2.26
CA HIS A 576 29.58 -11.93 -2.78
C HIS A 576 28.20 -11.49 -3.33
N PRO A 577 27.90 -10.17 -3.39
CA PRO A 577 26.65 -9.67 -3.95
C PRO A 577 26.73 -9.34 -5.45
N ASN A 578 27.91 -9.48 -6.08
CA ASN A 578 28.13 -9.03 -7.46
C ASN A 578 27.49 -9.94 -8.49
N ARG A 579 26.62 -9.39 -9.34
CA ARG A 579 26.11 -10.02 -10.55
C ARG A 579 27.03 -9.71 -11.73
N PRO A 580 27.17 -10.64 -12.69
CA PRO A 580 27.81 -10.32 -13.96
C PRO A 580 27.03 -9.25 -14.72
N GLY A 581 27.69 -8.47 -15.57
CA GLY A 581 27.02 -7.54 -16.49
C GLY A 581 26.06 -8.28 -17.41
N HIS A 582 24.86 -7.73 -17.65
CA HIS A 582 23.88 -8.32 -18.56
C HIS A 582 22.86 -7.31 -19.08
N VAL A 583 22.20 -7.69 -20.17
CA VAL A 583 21.00 -7.02 -20.69
C VAL A 583 19.79 -7.91 -20.43
N HIS A 584 18.72 -7.35 -19.89
CA HIS A 584 17.48 -8.06 -19.66
C HIS A 584 16.52 -7.97 -20.85
N PHE A 585 15.70 -9.02 -20.99
CA PHE A 585 14.67 -9.13 -22.02
C PHE A 585 13.39 -9.72 -21.42
N MET A 586 12.25 -9.12 -21.71
CA MET A 586 10.93 -9.72 -21.55
C MET A 586 10.20 -9.70 -22.89
N LEU A 587 9.93 -10.89 -23.43
CA LEU A 587 9.29 -11.08 -24.73
C LEU A 587 7.86 -11.59 -24.52
N ASP A 588 6.89 -10.83 -24.99
CA ASP A 588 5.46 -11.12 -24.79
C ASP A 588 4.69 -11.06 -26.11
N LYS A 589 3.94 -12.14 -26.40
CA LYS A 589 3.04 -12.21 -27.55
C LYS A 589 1.91 -13.20 -27.26
N PRO A 590 0.63 -12.83 -27.45
CA PRO A 590 -0.48 -13.77 -27.31
C PRO A 590 -0.28 -15.05 -28.12
N GLY A 591 -0.52 -16.20 -27.48
CA GLY A 591 -0.32 -17.54 -28.05
C GLY A 591 1.09 -18.12 -27.84
N TYR A 592 2.04 -17.30 -27.37
CA TYR A 592 3.38 -17.74 -27.00
C TYR A 592 3.59 -17.65 -25.49
N ASP A 593 4.42 -18.54 -24.97
CA ASP A 593 4.82 -18.54 -23.57
C ASP A 593 5.73 -17.32 -23.33
N LYS A 594 5.35 -16.48 -22.36
CA LYS A 594 6.10 -15.27 -22.02
C LYS A 594 7.52 -15.65 -21.60
N LEU A 595 8.51 -15.04 -22.25
CA LEU A 595 9.92 -15.28 -21.93
C LEU A 595 10.48 -14.10 -21.15
N ILE A 596 10.93 -14.35 -19.92
CA ILE A 596 11.78 -13.43 -19.16
C ILE A 596 13.18 -14.03 -19.15
N THR A 597 14.18 -13.29 -19.63
CA THR A 597 15.56 -13.76 -19.73
C THR A 597 16.58 -12.62 -19.65
N ALA A 598 17.86 -12.96 -19.66
CA ALA A 598 18.96 -12.02 -19.73
C ALA A 598 20.13 -12.63 -20.51
N LEU A 599 20.95 -11.79 -21.14
CA LEU A 599 22.15 -12.23 -21.87
C LEU A 599 23.40 -11.65 -21.22
N TYR A 600 24.40 -12.51 -21.01
CA TYR A 600 25.62 -12.23 -20.25
C TYR A 600 26.84 -12.23 -21.18
N PRO A 601 27.60 -11.15 -21.31
CA PRO A 601 28.86 -11.16 -22.05
C PRO A 601 29.85 -12.17 -21.47
N ARG A 602 30.44 -13.02 -22.33
CA ARG A 602 31.43 -14.02 -21.93
C ARG A 602 32.67 -13.38 -21.33
N GLY A 603 33.18 -13.99 -20.25
CA GLY A 603 34.42 -13.59 -19.59
C GLY A 603 34.21 -12.60 -18.45
N ASP A 604 32.95 -12.36 -18.05
CA ASP A 604 32.65 -11.59 -16.85
C ASP A 604 33.18 -12.34 -15.60
N PRO A 605 33.85 -11.65 -14.65
CA PRO A 605 34.42 -12.29 -13.47
C PRO A 605 33.39 -13.00 -12.55
N TYR A 606 32.09 -12.73 -12.70
CA TYR A 606 31.03 -13.28 -11.88
C TYR A 606 30.07 -14.20 -12.64
N GLU A 607 30.34 -14.54 -13.91
CA GLU A 607 29.45 -15.40 -14.71
C GLU A 607 29.27 -16.80 -14.10
N THR A 608 30.26 -17.31 -13.36
CA THR A 608 30.19 -18.62 -12.68
C THR A 608 29.73 -18.54 -11.23
N SER A 609 29.42 -17.36 -10.70
CA SER A 609 29.16 -17.15 -9.26
C SER A 609 28.06 -16.13 -8.97
N ASP A 610 27.15 -15.88 -9.92
CA ASP A 610 26.01 -14.97 -9.76
C ASP A 610 25.20 -15.28 -8.47
N PRO A 611 25.03 -14.33 -7.54
CA PRO A 611 24.37 -14.56 -6.25
C PRO A 611 22.88 -14.90 -6.36
N VAL A 612 22.26 -14.63 -7.50
CA VAL A 612 20.85 -14.99 -7.76
C VAL A 612 20.70 -16.18 -8.71
N PHE A 613 21.83 -16.83 -9.04
CA PHE A 613 21.88 -18.04 -9.89
C PHE A 613 21.28 -17.84 -11.29
N GLY A 614 21.29 -16.62 -11.83
CA GLY A 614 20.62 -16.30 -13.08
C GLY A 614 21.35 -16.77 -14.34
N VAL A 615 22.66 -17.00 -14.25
CA VAL A 615 23.49 -17.37 -15.42
C VAL A 615 23.26 -18.81 -15.84
N LYS A 616 23.14 -19.01 -17.15
CA LYS A 616 23.09 -20.32 -17.80
C LYS A 616 24.01 -20.29 -19.01
N GLU A 617 24.66 -21.41 -19.32
CA GLU A 617 25.61 -21.49 -20.44
C GLU A 617 24.99 -21.04 -21.78
N SER A 618 23.71 -21.35 -22.01
CA SER A 618 22.97 -20.96 -23.22
C SER A 618 22.69 -19.46 -23.34
N LEU A 619 22.86 -18.71 -22.25
CA LEU A 619 22.62 -17.27 -22.14
C LEU A 619 23.93 -16.46 -22.07
N ILE A 620 25.08 -17.15 -22.06
CA ILE A 620 26.40 -16.51 -22.18
C ILE A 620 26.69 -16.27 -23.66
N VAL A 621 27.01 -15.03 -24.02
CA VAL A 621 27.19 -14.58 -25.40
C VAL A 621 28.56 -13.96 -25.63
N ASP A 622 29.15 -14.23 -26.79
CA ASP A 622 30.37 -13.56 -27.22
C ASP A 622 30.04 -12.22 -27.87
N LEU A 623 30.74 -11.16 -27.46
CA LEU A 623 30.59 -9.85 -28.07
C LEU A 623 31.46 -9.74 -29.33
N GLY A 624 30.80 -9.49 -30.46
CA GLY A 624 31.43 -9.17 -31.73
C GLY A 624 31.70 -7.67 -31.89
N VAL A 625 31.90 -7.27 -33.14
CA VAL A 625 32.10 -5.88 -33.56
C VAL A 625 31.27 -5.62 -34.81
N VAL A 626 30.61 -4.47 -34.87
CA VAL A 626 29.86 -4.01 -36.04
C VAL A 626 30.81 -3.81 -37.23
N ASP A 627 30.57 -4.55 -38.31
CA ASP A 627 31.29 -4.44 -39.58
C ASP A 627 30.65 -3.39 -40.53
N GLU A 628 31.23 -3.19 -41.71
CA GLU A 628 30.71 -2.26 -42.71
C GLU A 628 29.30 -2.61 -43.20
N THR A 629 28.95 -3.89 -43.23
CA THR A 629 27.64 -4.38 -43.72
C THR A 629 26.54 -4.01 -42.73
N ILE A 630 26.75 -4.33 -41.45
CA ILE A 630 25.84 -4.01 -40.35
C ILE A 630 25.76 -2.50 -40.18
N ALA A 631 26.90 -1.79 -40.18
CA ALA A 631 26.92 -0.34 -40.09
C ALA A 631 26.06 0.34 -41.15
N LYS A 632 26.19 -0.10 -42.41
CA LYS A 632 25.40 0.42 -43.53
C LYS A 632 23.92 0.07 -43.43
N LYS A 633 23.58 -1.14 -42.97
CA LYS A 633 22.17 -1.60 -42.88
C LYS A 633 21.42 -0.89 -41.75
N TYR A 634 22.03 -0.73 -40.58
CA TYR A 634 21.37 -0.26 -39.36
C TYR A 634 21.72 1.19 -38.96
N GLY A 635 22.63 1.84 -39.67
CA GLY A 635 23.04 3.21 -39.36
C GLY A 635 23.91 3.33 -38.10
N VAL A 636 24.67 2.27 -37.77
CA VAL A 636 25.53 2.21 -36.58
C VAL A 636 27.00 2.39 -36.99
N LYS A 637 27.84 2.92 -36.09
CA LYS A 637 29.26 3.11 -36.36
C LYS A 637 30.01 1.77 -36.48
N VAL A 638 30.87 1.63 -37.50
CA VAL A 638 31.83 0.51 -37.61
C VAL A 638 32.74 0.51 -36.39
N GLY A 639 32.94 -0.67 -35.78
CA GLY A 639 33.76 -0.79 -34.58
C GLY A 639 32.97 -0.78 -33.26
N THR A 640 31.68 -0.43 -33.26
CA THR A 640 30.81 -0.56 -32.09
C THR A 640 30.73 -2.04 -31.66
N LYS A 641 30.67 -2.32 -30.35
CA LYS A 641 30.48 -3.70 -29.87
C LYS A 641 29.16 -4.25 -30.37
N LEU A 642 29.11 -5.54 -30.66
CA LEU A 642 27.94 -6.20 -31.23
C LEU A 642 27.50 -7.37 -30.35
N LEU A 643 26.24 -7.39 -29.94
CA LEU A 643 25.56 -8.55 -29.39
C LEU A 643 24.55 -9.03 -30.41
N THR A 644 24.63 -10.30 -30.80
CA THR A 644 23.61 -10.96 -31.62
C THR A 644 23.03 -12.17 -30.91
N TYR A 645 21.71 -12.33 -30.96
CA TYR A 645 21.06 -13.49 -30.35
C TYR A 645 19.74 -13.87 -31.06
N ASP A 646 19.51 -15.18 -31.20
CA ASP A 646 18.26 -15.73 -31.73
C ASP A 646 17.41 -16.27 -30.57
N PHE A 647 16.36 -15.53 -30.20
CA PHE A 647 15.37 -15.98 -29.25
C PHE A 647 14.40 -16.99 -29.90
N VAL A 648 14.10 -18.06 -29.17
CA VAL A 648 13.15 -19.10 -29.60
C VAL A 648 12.02 -19.18 -28.57
N LEU A 649 10.81 -18.80 -28.98
CA LEU A 649 9.62 -18.85 -28.13
C LEU A 649 8.84 -20.15 -28.35
N ALA A 650 8.46 -20.79 -27.25
CA ALA A 650 7.48 -21.86 -27.26
C ALA A 650 6.06 -21.28 -27.28
N THR A 651 5.11 -22.05 -27.81
CA THR A 651 3.69 -21.72 -27.68
C THR A 651 3.17 -22.09 -26.29
N GLU A 652 2.13 -21.40 -25.83
CA GLU A 652 1.50 -21.72 -24.53
C GLU A 652 1.02 -23.18 -24.48
N GLU A 653 0.51 -23.70 -25.59
CA GLU A 653 0.04 -25.08 -25.72
C GLU A 653 1.17 -26.09 -25.49
N GLN A 654 2.33 -25.89 -26.14
CA GLN A 654 3.49 -26.75 -25.95
C GLN A 654 3.98 -26.74 -24.49
N THR A 655 4.00 -25.56 -23.85
CA THR A 655 4.40 -25.43 -22.43
C THR A 655 3.40 -26.14 -21.50
N VAL A 656 2.10 -26.06 -21.77
CA VAL A 656 1.07 -26.80 -21.01
C VAL A 656 1.24 -28.31 -21.17
N GLU A 657 1.45 -28.82 -22.39
CA GLU A 657 1.67 -30.25 -22.63
C GLU A 657 2.87 -30.78 -21.84
N LEU A 658 3.99 -30.05 -21.84
CA LEU A 658 5.18 -30.47 -21.09
C LEU A 658 4.94 -30.52 -19.58
N ARG A 659 4.22 -29.54 -19.02
CA ARG A 659 3.87 -29.53 -17.60
C ARG A 659 3.04 -30.74 -17.20
N GLN A 660 2.20 -31.24 -18.12
CA GLN A 660 1.38 -32.43 -17.90
C GLN A 660 2.14 -33.75 -18.07
N ARG A 661 3.18 -33.78 -18.93
CA ARG A 661 3.99 -34.99 -19.20
C ARG A 661 5.08 -35.27 -18.17
N LYS A 662 5.58 -34.26 -17.44
CA LYS A 662 6.54 -34.52 -16.36
C LYS A 662 5.87 -35.40 -15.30
N PRO A 663 6.44 -36.58 -14.96
CA PRO A 663 5.87 -37.42 -13.93
C PRO A 663 5.74 -36.59 -12.65
N LYS A 664 4.54 -36.62 -12.04
CA LYS A 664 4.33 -36.09 -10.70
C LYS A 664 5.22 -36.93 -9.77
N ALA A 665 6.42 -36.42 -9.48
CA ALA A 665 7.35 -37.02 -8.53
C ALA A 665 6.74 -37.01 -7.13
#